data_AF-A0A174H851-F1
#
_entry.id   AF-A0A174H851-F1
#
_cell.length_a   1.000
_cell.length_b   1.000
_cell.length_c   1.000
_cell.angle_alpha   90.00
_cell.angle_beta   90.00
_cell.angle_gamma   90.00
#
_symmetry.space_group_name_H-M   'P 1'
#
loop_
_entity.id
_entity.type
_entity.pdbx_description
1 polymer ?
#
loop_
_entity_poly.entity_id
_entity_poly.type
_entity_poly.pdbx_seq_one_letter_code
_entity_poly.pdbx_strand_id
1 'polypeptide(L)'
;MPELFTQPIFIDNEGFKLDEAGSLIAGVHIDADKAYSELPDLLQKFINTQNEEVWSEIEKKIDYIYSGIFIMLNYLDEETNFMCKLQEEVKKNKILLFKPNIMSPDCISGYNHGAGSAYSLATKWPMVAAIMRWFHDNGNINYSQMGLIEGCNDLIASICNKTFSSQINKIITNEGILEGRVEGLVDGEIKTFDGGWGFYYVRKYLSSHCSQDESDNPMNGYEESCNGILLAPGEAKNKLMIYDINTLQEVPSRKRIVSVPDGKNFSKITINKIIIGGDPSNPDDIKLYPGSVIINVPVPKMHNNDLITNSIKNLGIALYPMKCAKSEDPLDTNWIYGSPNNKYPNTRAKLPHSPWVMKIDDETHLPIKDKNGKYISFKTAGSSGTQCDLLKALQNQEVFMIHISDNINITNITSSNGNTALPISEGFIWSSLDCVALDTFCANYCFKTLPRIYAKQLQEKYHLKTEFLQEVPFALIHKQNIITKKNVDSPLLRYSLYKDAEIRGIGSQLYHIKGLDLTTKSTLSSYKGHLIQEKNNNWYEFMTKALYYNYLTLLYNLQTTIFSYAKACDSLFNTNLYNELMNMLAENNDGVIDYNEQGRGFETAQLETFAYCLNLLITDEYGSLKSPYIQNISLLKNSNSCWNPNAQNFMKESIFLEKFSLAFKLSQQENQEKDLFYNKMIYGKGYWPSFKTVEYLYNMTYVYGGQSLKSISLSSTYGCLFQYCDIVKNSGNYTKNPSTALSDYFKDLNSGEKPLPFTFFVPHGFGKLNGIKVPNTIETNDPKLIFTAHFKEIW
;
A
#
# COMPACT_ATOMS: atom_id res chain seq x y z
N MET A 1 19.70 13.11 25.11
CA MET A 1 20.60 13.91 24.25
C MET A 1 20.02 15.32 24.16
N PRO A 2 20.82 16.40 24.27
CA PRO A 2 20.32 17.77 24.19
C PRO A 2 19.86 18.12 22.76
N GLU A 3 19.05 19.18 22.64
CA GLU A 3 18.43 19.76 21.44
C GLU A 3 19.44 20.31 20.40
N LEU A 4 20.39 19.48 19.94
CA LEU A 4 21.53 19.90 19.10
C LEU A 4 21.36 19.65 17.58
N PHE A 5 20.24 19.09 17.11
CA PHE A 5 20.17 18.48 15.78
C PHE A 5 19.38 19.27 14.72
N THR A 6 19.14 20.57 14.91
CA THR A 6 18.35 21.38 13.96
C THR A 6 19.17 22.16 12.93
N GLN A 7 20.52 22.05 12.95
CA GLN A 7 21.38 22.75 11.99
C GLN A 7 22.07 21.78 11.01
N PRO A 8 22.28 22.19 9.74
CA PRO A 8 23.12 21.47 8.79
C PRO A 8 24.51 21.26 9.39
N ILE A 9 24.95 20.01 9.47
CA ILE A 9 26.29 19.70 9.98
C ILE A 9 27.27 19.71 8.82
N PHE A 10 28.29 20.54 8.98
CA PHE A 10 29.44 20.62 8.10
C PHE A 10 30.13 19.26 8.02
N ILE A 11 30.38 18.78 6.81
CA ILE A 11 31.17 17.58 6.61
C ILE A 11 32.64 17.98 6.68
N ASP A 12 33.37 17.45 7.67
CA ASP A 12 34.79 17.74 7.84
C ASP A 12 35.60 17.34 6.59
N ASN A 13 36.57 18.19 6.21
CA ASN A 13 37.23 18.15 4.91
C ASN A 13 38.38 17.12 4.82
N GLU A 14 38.83 16.53 5.93
CA GLU A 14 39.91 15.55 5.89
C GLU A 14 39.43 14.20 5.31
N GLY A 15 39.95 13.85 4.12
CA GLY A 15 39.60 12.59 3.43
C GLY A 15 38.21 12.61 2.76
N PHE A 16 37.63 13.79 2.56
CA PHE A 16 36.36 13.97 1.86
C PHE A 16 36.50 13.59 0.38
N LYS A 17 35.82 12.52 -0.04
CA LYS A 17 35.70 12.11 -1.44
C LYS A 17 34.26 11.68 -1.69
N LEU A 18 33.61 12.33 -2.67
CA LEU A 18 32.28 11.96 -3.13
C LEU A 18 32.24 10.50 -3.60
N ASP A 19 31.08 9.87 -3.48
CA ASP A 19 30.90 8.55 -4.08
C ASP A 19 30.90 8.70 -5.60
N GLU A 20 31.68 7.86 -6.29
CA GLU A 20 31.80 7.83 -7.75
C GLU A 20 31.54 6.41 -8.32
N ALA A 21 31.23 5.45 -7.44
CA ALA A 21 31.11 4.04 -7.79
C ALA A 21 29.67 3.54 -7.58
N GLY A 22 29.32 2.46 -8.26
CA GLY A 22 27.98 1.88 -8.23
C GLY A 22 27.01 2.56 -9.20
N SER A 23 25.75 2.18 -9.12
CA SER A 23 24.70 2.64 -10.03
C SER A 23 24.36 4.11 -9.80
N LEU A 24 24.17 4.87 -10.87
CA LEU A 24 23.74 6.26 -10.78
C LEU A 24 22.31 6.36 -10.24
N ILE A 25 22.11 7.27 -9.30
CA ILE A 25 20.82 7.80 -8.90
C ILE A 25 20.78 9.27 -9.29
N ALA A 26 20.03 9.57 -10.34
CA ALA A 26 19.83 10.94 -10.79
C ALA A 26 18.63 11.56 -10.04
N GLY A 27 18.70 12.83 -9.69
CA GLY A 27 17.69 13.43 -8.84
C GLY A 27 17.44 14.91 -8.99
N VAL A 28 16.25 15.32 -8.60
CA VAL A 28 15.88 16.73 -8.43
C VAL A 28 15.11 16.91 -7.12
N HIS A 29 15.35 18.03 -6.45
CA HIS A 29 14.52 18.50 -5.34
C HIS A 29 13.74 19.74 -5.78
N ILE A 30 12.43 19.73 -5.57
CA ILE A 30 11.47 20.73 -5.99
C ILE A 30 10.57 21.15 -4.82
N ASP A 31 9.85 22.26 -5.00
CA ASP A 31 8.85 22.72 -4.05
C ASP A 31 7.57 21.88 -4.20
N ALA A 32 7.30 21.02 -3.20
CA ALA A 32 6.14 20.12 -3.21
C ALA A 32 4.79 20.86 -3.30
N ASP A 33 4.70 22.09 -2.78
CA ASP A 33 3.45 22.85 -2.81
C ASP A 33 3.11 23.33 -4.23
N LYS A 34 4.15 23.70 -4.99
CA LYS A 34 4.01 24.05 -6.41
C LYS A 34 3.66 22.83 -7.27
N ALA A 35 3.98 21.61 -6.82
CA ALA A 35 3.65 20.39 -7.55
C ALA A 35 2.25 19.83 -7.20
N TYR A 36 1.98 19.55 -5.92
CA TYR A 36 0.82 18.72 -5.52
C TYR A 36 -0.21 19.40 -4.62
N SER A 37 0.12 20.52 -3.96
CA SER A 37 -0.84 21.19 -3.09
C SER A 37 -2.10 21.60 -3.86
N GLU A 38 -3.28 21.44 -3.23
CA GLU A 38 -4.62 21.76 -3.75
C GLU A 38 -5.05 21.03 -5.04
N LEU A 39 -4.24 20.11 -5.57
CA LEU A 39 -4.53 19.45 -6.84
C LEU A 39 -5.92 18.76 -6.88
N PRO A 40 -6.38 18.03 -5.84
CA PRO A 40 -7.73 17.45 -5.86
C PRO A 40 -8.84 18.48 -5.92
N ASP A 41 -8.68 19.60 -5.20
CA ASP A 41 -9.69 20.65 -5.12
C ASP A 41 -9.77 21.44 -6.44
N LEU A 42 -8.61 21.69 -7.08
CA LEU A 42 -8.54 22.25 -8.43
C LEU A 42 -9.23 21.33 -9.44
N LEU A 43 -8.94 20.03 -9.40
CA LEU A 43 -9.56 19.07 -10.32
C LEU A 43 -11.07 18.95 -10.09
N GLN A 44 -11.51 18.87 -8.83
CA GLN A 44 -12.93 18.87 -8.47
C GLN A 44 -13.64 20.12 -9.02
N LYS A 45 -13.05 21.30 -8.81
CA LYS A 45 -13.59 22.56 -9.33
C LYS A 45 -13.64 22.55 -10.85
N PHE A 46 -12.60 22.07 -11.52
CA PHE A 46 -12.59 21.94 -12.98
C PHE A 46 -13.71 21.02 -13.47
N ILE A 47 -13.86 19.82 -12.90
CA ILE A 47 -14.92 18.86 -13.29
C ILE A 47 -16.31 19.48 -13.11
N ASN A 48 -16.54 20.16 -11.97
CA ASN A 48 -17.85 20.72 -11.65
C ASN A 48 -18.23 21.97 -12.47
N THR A 49 -17.25 22.71 -13.00
CA THR A 49 -17.49 24.01 -13.64
C THR A 49 -17.05 24.08 -15.11
N GLN A 50 -16.23 23.14 -15.56
CA GLN A 50 -15.54 23.15 -16.86
C GLN A 50 -14.76 24.46 -17.11
N ASN A 51 -14.25 25.10 -16.05
CA ASN A 51 -13.52 26.35 -16.14
C ASN A 51 -12.06 26.14 -16.57
N GLU A 52 -11.71 26.55 -17.79
CA GLU A 52 -10.37 26.41 -18.36
C GLU A 52 -9.29 27.24 -17.63
N GLU A 53 -9.64 28.30 -16.88
CA GLU A 53 -8.66 29.00 -16.02
C GLU A 53 -8.16 28.08 -14.89
N VAL A 54 -9.05 27.26 -14.32
CA VAL A 54 -8.71 26.27 -13.30
C VAL A 54 -7.86 25.15 -13.91
N TRP A 55 -8.16 24.73 -15.14
CA TRP A 55 -7.31 23.78 -15.86
C TRP A 55 -5.90 24.34 -16.08
N SER A 56 -5.77 25.61 -16.48
CA SER A 56 -4.46 26.25 -16.64
C SER A 56 -3.64 26.28 -15.35
N GLU A 57 -4.26 26.37 -14.18
CA GLU A 57 -3.57 26.23 -12.89
C GLU A 57 -3.03 24.81 -12.68
N ILE A 58 -3.79 23.79 -13.08
CA ILE A 58 -3.33 22.40 -13.07
C ILE A 58 -2.17 22.19 -14.04
N GLU A 59 -2.26 22.74 -15.26
CA GLU A 59 -1.17 22.66 -16.27
C GLU A 59 0.13 23.25 -15.73
N LYS A 60 0.08 24.42 -15.07
CA LYS A 60 1.27 25.04 -14.46
C LYS A 60 1.94 24.14 -13.43
N LYS A 61 1.16 23.36 -12.67
CA LYS A 61 1.71 22.38 -11.71
C LYS A 61 2.40 21.22 -12.44
N ILE A 62 1.81 20.72 -13.52
CA ILE A 62 2.40 19.66 -14.34
C ILE A 62 3.68 20.15 -15.02
N ASP A 63 3.68 21.38 -15.58
CA ASP A 63 4.85 22.00 -16.20
C ASP A 63 6.00 22.20 -15.21
N TYR A 64 5.67 22.53 -13.96
CA TYR A 64 6.66 22.61 -12.89
C TYR A 64 7.31 21.25 -12.63
N ILE A 65 6.52 20.16 -12.55
CA ILE A 65 7.04 18.79 -12.43
C ILE A 65 7.89 18.41 -13.65
N TYR A 66 7.42 18.72 -14.86
CA TYR A 66 8.12 18.49 -16.13
C TYR A 66 9.51 19.13 -16.13
N SER A 67 9.64 20.37 -15.64
CA SER A 67 10.94 21.05 -15.55
C SER A 67 11.94 20.31 -14.64
N GLY A 68 11.46 19.69 -13.56
CA GLY A 68 12.28 18.85 -12.68
C GLY A 68 12.67 17.53 -13.35
N ILE A 69 11.71 16.86 -13.99
CA ILE A 69 11.96 15.61 -14.75
C ILE A 69 13.00 15.82 -15.83
N PHE A 70 12.93 16.95 -16.55
CA PHE A 70 13.90 17.29 -17.59
C PHE A 70 15.33 17.27 -17.07
N ILE A 71 15.57 17.92 -15.93
CA ILE A 71 16.90 17.98 -15.31
C ILE A 71 17.34 16.60 -14.81
N MET A 72 16.45 15.90 -14.10
CA MET A 72 16.74 14.58 -13.54
C MET A 72 17.10 13.56 -14.64
N LEU A 73 16.31 13.49 -15.72
CA LEU A 73 16.57 12.52 -16.79
C LEU A 73 17.77 12.90 -17.65
N ASN A 74 18.11 14.18 -17.80
CA ASN A 74 19.36 14.58 -18.43
C ASN A 74 20.58 14.09 -17.65
N TYR A 75 20.60 14.24 -16.31
CA TYR A 75 21.69 13.68 -15.50
C TYR A 75 21.81 12.16 -15.66
N LEU A 76 20.67 11.45 -15.73
CA LEU A 76 20.68 10.00 -15.96
C LEU A 76 21.26 9.67 -17.34
N ASP A 77 20.84 10.38 -18.39
CA ASP A 77 21.27 10.11 -19.77
C ASP A 77 22.73 10.48 -20.01
N GLU A 78 23.20 11.60 -19.48
CA GLU A 78 24.59 12.06 -19.63
C GLU A 78 25.62 11.01 -19.17
N GLU A 79 25.29 10.22 -18.14
CA GLU A 79 26.20 9.19 -17.64
C GLU A 79 25.92 7.80 -18.20
N THR A 80 24.64 7.43 -18.36
CA THR A 80 24.26 6.05 -18.71
C THR A 80 23.98 5.87 -20.20
N ASN A 81 23.77 6.96 -20.94
CA ASN A 81 23.35 6.99 -22.34
C ASN A 81 22.09 6.12 -22.57
N PHE A 82 21.17 6.10 -21.60
CA PHE A 82 20.00 5.22 -21.63
C PHE A 82 19.04 5.58 -22.77
N MET A 83 18.99 6.85 -23.20
CA MET A 83 18.14 7.31 -24.28
C MET A 83 18.52 6.64 -25.60
N CYS A 84 19.82 6.47 -25.86
CA CYS A 84 20.30 5.74 -27.03
C CYS A 84 19.77 4.31 -27.05
N LYS A 85 19.91 3.59 -25.93
CA LYS A 85 19.39 2.23 -25.77
C LYS A 85 17.87 2.17 -25.88
N LEU A 86 17.16 3.12 -25.30
CA LEU A 86 15.70 3.24 -25.41
C LEU A 86 15.27 3.36 -26.88
N GLN A 87 15.90 4.24 -27.64
CA GLN A 87 15.61 4.43 -29.06
C GLN A 87 15.92 3.18 -29.89
N GLU A 88 16.93 2.39 -29.53
CA GLU A 88 17.19 1.09 -30.16
C GLU A 88 16.05 0.09 -29.90
N GLU A 89 15.52 0.03 -28.68
CA GLU A 89 14.38 -0.83 -28.37
C GLU A 89 13.09 -0.38 -29.09
N VAL A 90 12.84 0.92 -29.16
CA VAL A 90 11.71 1.49 -29.93
C VAL A 90 11.84 1.18 -31.42
N LYS A 91 13.04 1.24 -32.00
CA LYS A 91 13.30 0.83 -33.40
C LYS A 91 13.03 -0.66 -33.65
N LYS A 92 13.06 -1.50 -32.61
CA LYS A 92 12.62 -2.92 -32.66
C LYS A 92 11.10 -3.06 -32.52
N ASN A 93 10.35 -1.96 -32.56
CA ASN A 93 8.91 -1.86 -32.33
C ASN A 93 8.46 -2.15 -30.89
N LYS A 94 9.38 -2.21 -29.91
CA LYS A 94 8.97 -2.31 -28.51
C LYS A 94 8.28 -1.01 -28.07
N ILE A 95 7.27 -1.15 -27.22
CA ILE A 95 6.52 0.00 -26.69
C ILE A 95 7.02 0.41 -25.30
N LEU A 96 6.89 1.69 -24.98
CA LEU A 96 7.15 2.21 -23.64
C LEU A 96 5.92 1.99 -22.76
N LEU A 97 6.05 1.14 -21.75
CA LEU A 97 4.99 0.84 -20.80
C LEU A 97 5.18 1.56 -19.47
N PHE A 98 4.31 2.51 -19.20
CA PHE A 98 4.29 3.25 -17.95
C PHE A 98 3.54 2.46 -16.89
N LYS A 99 4.25 2.12 -15.81
CA LYS A 99 3.72 1.39 -14.66
C LYS A 99 3.70 2.30 -13.43
N PRO A 100 2.64 3.11 -13.21
CA PRO A 100 2.45 3.80 -11.94
C PRO A 100 2.23 2.81 -10.79
N ASN A 101 2.20 3.30 -9.55
CA ASN A 101 1.74 2.53 -8.40
C ASN A 101 0.34 2.99 -7.98
N ILE A 102 -0.70 2.41 -8.59
CA ILE A 102 -2.09 2.86 -8.35
C ILE A 102 -2.70 2.20 -7.11
N MET A 103 -2.42 0.91 -6.84
CA MET A 103 -3.01 0.09 -5.76
C MET A 103 -4.54 -0.02 -5.82
N SER A 104 -5.26 1.10 -5.70
CA SER A 104 -6.69 1.27 -5.92
C SER A 104 -6.87 2.49 -6.82
N PRO A 105 -7.68 2.40 -7.88
CA PRO A 105 -7.91 3.53 -8.76
C PRO A 105 -8.82 4.60 -8.15
N ASP A 106 -9.35 4.47 -6.94
CA ASP A 106 -10.20 5.51 -6.30
C ASP A 106 -9.40 6.76 -5.88
N CYS A 107 -8.86 7.52 -6.83
CA CYS A 107 -8.10 8.75 -6.61
C CYS A 107 -8.93 10.01 -6.87
N ILE A 108 -9.89 9.91 -7.78
CA ILE A 108 -10.97 10.86 -8.03
C ILE A 108 -12.26 10.19 -7.57
N SER A 109 -12.93 10.78 -6.60
CA SER A 109 -14.17 10.22 -6.06
C SER A 109 -15.31 10.37 -7.07
N GLY A 110 -15.89 9.24 -7.49
CA GLY A 110 -17.07 9.23 -8.38
C GLY A 110 -18.34 9.84 -7.77
N TYR A 111 -18.35 10.15 -6.46
CA TYR A 111 -19.52 10.72 -5.78
C TYR A 111 -19.50 12.26 -5.73
N ASN A 112 -18.32 12.85 -5.60
CA ASN A 112 -18.19 14.30 -5.38
C ASN A 112 -17.03 14.94 -6.18
N HIS A 113 -16.32 14.16 -6.99
CA HIS A 113 -15.17 14.57 -7.82
C HIS A 113 -13.95 15.09 -7.04
N GLY A 114 -13.97 15.00 -5.70
CA GLY A 114 -12.85 15.36 -4.83
C GLY A 114 -11.81 14.22 -4.73
N ALA A 115 -10.89 14.36 -3.78
CA ALA A 115 -9.91 13.32 -3.48
C ALA A 115 -10.61 12.00 -3.09
N GLY A 116 -10.36 10.94 -3.87
CA GLY A 116 -10.77 9.58 -3.53
C GLY A 116 -9.91 8.98 -2.41
N SER A 117 -10.37 7.84 -1.88
CA SER A 117 -9.73 7.20 -0.70
C SER A 117 -8.32 6.68 -0.97
N ALA A 118 -7.93 6.51 -2.23
CA ALA A 118 -6.60 6.07 -2.63
C ALA A 118 -5.68 7.22 -3.07
N TYR A 119 -6.15 8.47 -3.07
CA TYR A 119 -5.37 9.61 -3.56
C TYR A 119 -4.00 9.68 -2.91
N SER A 120 -3.90 9.65 -1.57
CA SER A 120 -2.64 9.71 -0.81
C SER A 120 -1.75 8.46 -0.94
N LEU A 121 -2.26 7.42 -1.60
CA LEU A 121 -1.58 6.17 -1.84
C LEU A 121 -1.09 6.08 -3.29
N ALA A 122 -1.82 6.54 -4.30
CA ALA A 122 -1.41 6.31 -5.68
C ALA A 122 -0.29 7.27 -6.15
N THR A 123 0.51 6.83 -7.13
CA THR A 123 1.31 7.74 -7.96
C THR A 123 0.37 8.79 -8.57
N LYS A 124 0.74 10.06 -8.49
CA LYS A 124 -0.14 11.12 -8.99
C LYS A 124 -0.15 11.13 -10.52
N TRP A 125 -1.32 11.20 -11.15
CA TRP A 125 -1.43 11.25 -12.61
C TRP A 125 -0.63 12.42 -13.26
N PRO A 126 -0.45 13.61 -12.63
CA PRO A 126 0.46 14.64 -13.15
C PRO A 126 1.90 14.20 -13.35
N MET A 127 2.41 13.30 -12.48
CA MET A 127 3.75 12.76 -12.62
C MET A 127 3.86 11.96 -13.93
N VAL A 128 2.89 11.09 -14.20
CA VAL A 128 2.88 10.30 -15.43
C VAL A 128 2.73 11.18 -16.68
N ALA A 129 1.90 12.23 -16.61
CA ALA A 129 1.78 13.21 -17.69
C ALA A 129 3.11 13.90 -18.00
N ALA A 130 3.81 14.39 -16.98
CA ALA A 130 5.07 15.07 -17.16
C ALA A 130 6.18 14.12 -17.69
N ILE A 131 6.22 12.86 -17.24
CA ILE A 131 7.19 11.87 -17.74
C ILE A 131 6.89 11.48 -19.19
N MET A 132 5.62 11.21 -19.54
CA MET A 132 5.21 10.89 -20.92
C MET A 132 5.58 12.02 -21.88
N ARG A 133 5.28 13.27 -21.50
CA ARG A 133 5.68 14.45 -22.28
C ARG A 133 7.20 14.50 -22.48
N TRP A 134 8.00 14.21 -21.46
CA TRP A 134 9.46 14.25 -21.60
C TRP A 134 9.99 13.25 -22.63
N PHE A 135 9.49 12.01 -22.61
CA PHE A 135 9.88 10.99 -23.60
C PHE A 135 9.44 11.36 -25.01
N HIS A 136 8.30 12.03 -25.15
CA HIS A 136 7.86 12.57 -26.43
C HIS A 136 8.79 13.70 -26.91
N ASP A 137 8.91 14.77 -26.12
CA ASP A 137 9.62 16.00 -26.48
C ASP A 137 11.13 15.78 -26.70
N ASN A 138 11.76 14.89 -25.92
CA ASN A 138 13.22 14.71 -25.92
C ASN A 138 13.67 13.37 -26.49
N GLY A 139 12.83 12.33 -26.38
CA GLY A 139 13.12 11.02 -26.94
C GLY A 139 12.73 10.87 -28.41
N ASN A 140 11.89 11.79 -28.93
CA ASN A 140 11.24 11.69 -30.24
C ASN A 140 10.48 10.35 -30.36
N ILE A 141 9.65 10.08 -29.36
CA ILE A 141 8.84 8.86 -29.25
C ILE A 141 7.38 9.29 -29.32
N ASN A 142 6.63 8.77 -30.29
CA ASN A 142 5.23 9.10 -30.46
C ASN A 142 4.40 8.50 -29.32
N TYR A 143 3.30 9.15 -28.93
CA TYR A 143 2.38 8.64 -27.91
C TYR A 143 1.76 7.28 -28.29
N SER A 144 1.64 7.00 -29.59
CA SER A 144 1.22 5.67 -30.09
C SER A 144 2.24 4.55 -29.84
N GLN A 145 3.48 4.90 -29.48
CA GLN A 145 4.52 3.96 -29.04
C GLN A 145 4.60 3.86 -27.51
N MET A 146 3.69 4.51 -26.80
CA MET A 146 3.56 4.47 -25.35
C MET A 146 2.26 3.77 -24.94
N GLY A 147 2.23 3.29 -23.70
CA GLY A 147 1.03 2.71 -23.09
C GLY A 147 1.09 2.76 -21.59
N LEU A 148 -0.08 2.73 -20.94
CA LEU A 148 -0.20 2.57 -19.50
C LEU A 148 -0.45 1.09 -19.18
N ILE A 149 0.25 0.54 -18.18
CA ILE A 149 -0.08 -0.77 -17.62
C ILE A 149 -0.42 -0.66 -16.14
N GLU A 150 -1.48 -1.34 -15.72
CA GLU A 150 -1.78 -1.56 -14.30
C GLU A 150 -2.60 -2.83 -14.13
N GLY A 151 -2.48 -3.49 -12.98
CA GLY A 151 -3.38 -4.58 -12.61
C GLY A 151 -4.59 -4.03 -11.86
N CYS A 152 -5.60 -3.54 -12.59
CA CYS A 152 -6.80 -2.99 -11.97
C CYS A 152 -7.59 -4.09 -11.22
N ASN A 153 -8.17 -3.74 -10.07
CA ASN A 153 -8.91 -4.70 -9.27
C ASN A 153 -10.36 -4.79 -9.75
N ASP A 154 -10.75 -5.92 -10.34
CA ASP A 154 -12.10 -6.20 -10.85
C ASP A 154 -13.22 -5.93 -9.84
N LEU A 155 -12.94 -6.09 -8.54
CA LEU A 155 -13.90 -5.76 -7.51
C LEU A 155 -14.29 -4.28 -7.55
N ILE A 156 -13.31 -3.39 -7.70
CA ILE A 156 -13.53 -1.95 -7.74
C ILE A 156 -14.34 -1.60 -8.98
N ALA A 157 -14.03 -2.23 -10.11
CA ALA A 157 -14.84 -2.08 -11.31
C ALA A 157 -16.27 -2.57 -11.15
N SER A 158 -16.47 -3.70 -10.49
CA SER A 158 -17.81 -4.20 -10.19
C SER A 158 -18.58 -3.26 -9.24
N ILE A 159 -17.92 -2.65 -8.25
CA ILE A 159 -18.54 -1.68 -7.34
C ILE A 159 -18.94 -0.42 -8.12
N CYS A 160 -18.03 0.16 -8.90
CA CYS A 160 -18.31 1.33 -9.73
C CYS A 160 -19.47 1.06 -10.70
N ASN A 161 -19.51 -0.11 -11.33
CA ASN A 161 -20.61 -0.49 -12.20
C ASN A 161 -21.95 -0.52 -11.43
N LYS A 162 -22.01 -1.22 -10.30
CA LYS A 162 -23.24 -1.31 -9.48
C LYS A 162 -23.75 0.07 -9.04
N THR A 163 -22.86 1.05 -8.87
CA THR A 163 -23.21 2.40 -8.39
C THR A 163 -23.52 3.39 -9.51
N PHE A 164 -22.74 3.40 -10.59
CA PHE A 164 -22.72 4.51 -11.55
C PHE A 164 -23.14 4.13 -12.98
N SER A 165 -23.16 2.83 -13.34
CA SER A 165 -23.40 2.44 -14.74
C SER A 165 -24.76 2.88 -15.27
N SER A 166 -25.79 2.92 -14.41
CA SER A 166 -27.13 3.39 -14.78
C SER A 166 -27.20 4.89 -15.04
N GLN A 167 -26.29 5.67 -14.45
CA GLN A 167 -26.26 7.14 -14.59
C GLN A 167 -25.72 7.57 -15.95
N ILE A 168 -24.93 6.70 -16.60
CA ILE A 168 -24.36 6.92 -17.94
C ILE A 168 -24.86 5.92 -18.98
N ASN A 169 -25.70 4.95 -18.59
CA ASN A 169 -26.17 3.83 -19.42
C ASN A 169 -25.03 3.11 -20.16
N LYS A 170 -23.94 2.85 -19.44
CA LYS A 170 -22.73 2.21 -19.97
C LYS A 170 -21.98 1.46 -18.88
N ILE A 171 -21.41 0.31 -19.23
CA ILE A 171 -20.52 -0.46 -18.35
C ILE A 171 -19.18 0.28 -18.25
N ILE A 172 -18.72 0.47 -17.02
CA ILE A 172 -17.41 1.05 -16.70
C ILE A 172 -16.40 -0.10 -16.60
N THR A 173 -15.49 -0.19 -17.56
CA THR A 173 -14.47 -1.26 -17.63
C THR A 173 -13.29 -0.99 -16.69
N ASN A 174 -12.39 -1.96 -16.51
CA ASN A 174 -11.16 -1.78 -15.73
C ASN A 174 -10.31 -0.62 -16.28
N GLU A 175 -10.13 -0.58 -17.60
CA GLU A 175 -9.45 0.49 -18.33
C GLU A 175 -10.21 1.81 -18.21
N GLY A 176 -11.55 1.80 -18.30
CA GLY A 176 -12.38 3.00 -18.11
C GLY A 176 -12.23 3.64 -16.73
N ILE A 177 -11.99 2.84 -15.69
CA ILE A 177 -11.71 3.35 -14.33
C ILE A 177 -10.30 3.93 -14.22
N LEU A 178 -9.34 3.40 -14.97
CA LEU A 178 -8.00 3.98 -15.06
C LEU A 178 -8.01 5.29 -15.86
N GLU A 179 -8.80 5.36 -16.94
CA GLU A 179 -9.13 6.62 -17.63
C GLU A 179 -9.68 7.64 -16.62
N GLY A 180 -10.57 7.20 -15.73
CA GLY A 180 -11.13 8.06 -14.68
C GLY A 180 -12.21 9.01 -15.21
N ARG A 181 -12.51 8.94 -16.51
CA ARG A 181 -13.64 9.60 -17.17
C ARG A 181 -14.22 8.65 -18.20
N VAL A 182 -15.53 8.42 -18.15
CA VAL A 182 -16.27 7.57 -19.11
C VAL A 182 -17.56 8.26 -19.51
N GLU A 183 -17.80 8.32 -20.82
CA GLU A 183 -19.00 8.94 -21.39
C GLU A 183 -19.96 7.86 -21.92
N GLY A 184 -21.26 8.08 -21.70
CA GLY A 184 -22.34 7.23 -22.19
C GLY A 184 -23.60 8.05 -22.54
N LEU A 185 -24.58 7.40 -23.15
CA LEU A 185 -25.78 8.04 -23.68
C LEU A 185 -27.03 7.68 -22.86
N VAL A 186 -27.64 8.70 -22.25
CA VAL A 186 -28.90 8.58 -21.49
C VAL A 186 -29.93 9.51 -22.11
N ASP A 187 -31.04 8.95 -22.60
CA ASP A 187 -32.13 9.69 -23.24
C ASP A 187 -31.70 10.64 -24.38
N GLY A 188 -30.64 10.25 -25.11
CA GLY A 188 -30.08 11.04 -26.21
C GLY A 188 -29.08 12.13 -25.79
N GLU A 189 -28.80 12.27 -24.49
CA GLU A 189 -27.79 13.18 -23.96
C GLU A 189 -26.52 12.42 -23.54
N ILE A 190 -25.35 13.02 -23.76
CA ILE A 190 -24.09 12.52 -23.22
C ILE A 190 -24.05 12.79 -21.72
N LYS A 191 -23.87 11.73 -20.93
CA LYS A 191 -23.60 11.80 -19.50
C LYS A 191 -22.20 11.27 -19.23
N THR A 192 -21.53 11.88 -18.26
CA THR A 192 -20.14 11.58 -17.92
C THR A 192 -20.06 11.05 -16.49
N PHE A 193 -19.29 9.98 -16.32
CA PHE A 193 -18.79 9.53 -15.05
C PHE A 193 -17.36 10.03 -14.90
N ASP A 194 -17.09 10.80 -13.84
CA ASP A 194 -15.75 11.27 -13.47
C ASP A 194 -15.36 10.65 -12.12
N GLY A 195 -14.58 9.58 -12.16
CA GLY A 195 -14.13 8.84 -10.99
C GLY A 195 -13.14 7.75 -11.36
N GLY A 196 -12.09 7.56 -10.55
CA GLY A 196 -10.97 6.68 -10.90
C GLY A 196 -9.61 7.35 -10.78
N TRP A 197 -8.61 6.87 -11.51
CA TRP A 197 -7.22 7.34 -11.33
C TRP A 197 -6.95 8.67 -12.05
N GLY A 198 -7.46 8.81 -13.28
CA GLY A 198 -7.45 10.07 -14.04
C GLY A 198 -6.52 10.09 -15.26
N PHE A 199 -6.33 8.97 -15.96
CA PHE A 199 -5.52 8.97 -17.19
C PHE A 199 -6.11 9.85 -18.31
N TYR A 200 -7.43 10.08 -18.34
CA TYR A 200 -8.05 11.05 -19.24
C TYR A 200 -7.42 12.44 -19.08
N TYR A 201 -7.12 12.85 -17.86
CA TYR A 201 -6.50 14.15 -17.56
C TYR A 201 -5.02 14.19 -17.98
N VAL A 202 -4.35 13.04 -17.99
CA VAL A 202 -3.03 12.89 -18.64
C VAL A 202 -3.18 13.19 -20.13
N ARG A 203 -4.11 12.53 -20.83
CA ARG A 203 -4.34 12.76 -22.27
C ARG A 203 -4.70 14.21 -22.58
N LYS A 204 -5.59 14.84 -21.78
CA LYS A 204 -5.96 16.26 -21.94
C LYS A 204 -4.72 17.15 -21.88
N TYR A 205 -3.86 16.97 -20.88
CA TYR A 205 -2.61 17.73 -20.76
C TYR A 205 -1.66 17.49 -21.93
N LEU A 206 -1.44 16.22 -22.33
CA LEU A 206 -0.55 15.91 -23.44
C LEU A 206 -1.07 16.49 -24.76
N SER A 207 -2.39 16.48 -24.98
CA SER A 207 -3.02 17.01 -26.19
C SER A 207 -2.85 18.51 -26.36
N SER A 208 -2.78 19.29 -25.27
CA SER A 208 -2.51 20.73 -25.32
C SER A 208 -1.04 21.05 -25.61
N HIS A 209 -0.15 20.05 -25.57
CA HIS A 209 1.30 20.21 -25.74
C HIS A 209 1.87 19.44 -26.95
N CYS A 210 1.03 18.77 -27.73
CA CYS A 210 1.43 18.05 -28.93
C CYS A 210 1.17 18.87 -30.21
N SER A 211 1.93 18.60 -31.29
CA SER A 211 1.57 19.09 -32.63
C SER A 211 0.21 18.54 -33.08
N GLN A 212 -0.51 19.26 -33.94
CA GLN A 212 -1.80 18.84 -34.51
C GLN A 212 -1.71 17.64 -35.49
N ASP A 213 -0.70 16.77 -35.36
CA ASP A 213 -0.60 15.54 -36.13
C ASP A 213 -1.61 14.52 -35.59
N GLU A 214 -2.61 14.16 -36.41
CA GLU A 214 -3.63 13.18 -36.04
C GLU A 214 -3.05 11.80 -35.69
N SER A 215 -1.89 11.44 -36.25
CA SER A 215 -1.23 10.15 -36.02
C SER A 215 -0.51 10.05 -34.67
N ASP A 216 -0.30 11.19 -34.00
CA ASP A 216 0.35 11.30 -32.70
C ASP A 216 -0.54 11.98 -31.64
N ASN A 217 -1.86 11.94 -31.83
CA ASN A 217 -2.80 12.51 -30.87
C ASN A 217 -2.91 11.60 -29.63
N PRO A 218 -2.57 12.06 -28.41
CA PRO A 218 -2.67 11.26 -27.18
C PRO A 218 -4.12 10.94 -26.77
N MET A 219 -5.13 11.56 -27.41
CA MET A 219 -6.53 11.20 -27.23
C MET A 219 -6.92 9.93 -28.02
N ASN A 220 -6.14 9.53 -29.03
CA ASN A 220 -6.38 8.29 -29.76
C ASN A 220 -6.19 7.09 -28.82
N GLY A 221 -7.15 6.16 -28.81
CA GLY A 221 -7.19 5.03 -27.86
C GLY A 221 -8.10 5.24 -26.64
N TYR A 222 -8.59 6.47 -26.40
CA TYR A 222 -9.50 6.76 -25.29
C TYR A 222 -10.83 6.00 -25.40
N GLU A 223 -11.43 5.99 -26.60
CA GLU A 223 -12.70 5.29 -26.84
C GLU A 223 -12.54 3.78 -26.66
N GLU A 224 -11.47 3.19 -27.21
CA GLU A 224 -11.14 1.78 -27.03
C GLU A 224 -10.96 1.43 -25.55
N SER A 225 -10.22 2.25 -24.80
CA SER A 225 -9.99 2.06 -23.36
C SER A 225 -11.32 2.12 -22.58
N CYS A 226 -12.15 3.13 -22.83
CA CYS A 226 -13.48 3.26 -22.21
C CYS A 226 -14.44 2.10 -22.55
N ASN A 227 -14.26 1.47 -23.71
CA ASN A 227 -15.08 0.34 -24.15
C ASN A 227 -14.46 -1.02 -23.81
N GLY A 228 -13.28 -1.06 -23.17
CA GLY A 228 -12.56 -2.29 -22.85
C GLY A 228 -12.12 -3.08 -24.09
N ILE A 229 -11.87 -2.39 -25.20
CA ILE A 229 -11.39 -3.01 -26.44
C ILE A 229 -9.89 -3.29 -26.29
N LEU A 230 -9.56 -4.58 -26.24
CA LEU A 230 -8.19 -5.05 -26.06
C LEU A 230 -7.48 -5.15 -27.42
N LEU A 231 -6.63 -4.18 -27.74
CA LEU A 231 -5.78 -4.19 -28.93
C LEU A 231 -4.33 -4.51 -28.56
N ALA A 232 -3.70 -5.50 -29.18
CA ALA A 232 -2.28 -5.74 -28.95
C ALA A 232 -1.44 -4.55 -29.47
N PRO A 233 -0.21 -4.33 -28.96
CA PRO A 233 0.63 -3.22 -29.41
C PRO A 233 0.85 -3.17 -30.93
N GLY A 234 0.98 -4.33 -31.58
CA GLY A 234 1.11 -4.42 -33.04
C GLY A 234 -0.12 -3.95 -33.83
N GLU A 235 -1.30 -3.89 -33.18
CA GLU A 235 -2.58 -3.42 -33.73
C GLU A 235 -2.86 -1.95 -33.36
N ALA A 236 -2.34 -1.48 -32.23
CA ALA A 236 -2.58 -0.15 -31.66
C ALA A 236 -1.70 0.97 -32.27
N LYS A 237 -1.32 0.87 -33.55
CA LYS A 237 -0.27 1.69 -34.19
C LYS A 237 -0.39 3.21 -34.12
N ASN A 238 -1.57 3.74 -33.82
CA ASN A 238 -1.84 5.18 -33.72
C ASN A 238 -2.58 5.53 -32.41
N LYS A 239 -2.49 4.68 -31.39
CA LYS A 239 -3.29 4.79 -30.16
C LYS A 239 -2.42 4.68 -28.93
N LEU A 240 -2.59 5.61 -28.00
CA LEU A 240 -2.08 5.50 -26.64
C LEU A 240 -3.06 4.63 -25.85
N MET A 241 -2.69 3.40 -25.52
CA MET A 241 -3.59 2.43 -24.91
C MET A 241 -3.34 2.27 -23.40
N ILE A 242 -4.42 1.95 -22.67
CA ILE A 242 -4.34 1.39 -21.31
C ILE A 242 -4.47 -0.12 -21.40
N TYR A 243 -3.67 -0.84 -20.61
CA TYR A 243 -3.64 -2.28 -20.57
C TYR A 243 -3.83 -2.81 -19.16
N ASP A 244 -4.98 -3.44 -18.90
CA ASP A 244 -5.14 -4.29 -17.73
C ASP A 244 -4.32 -5.58 -17.90
N ILE A 245 -3.39 -5.81 -16.96
CA ILE A 245 -2.52 -6.97 -16.95
C ILE A 245 -3.04 -8.13 -16.08
N ASN A 246 -4.12 -7.94 -15.33
CA ASN A 246 -4.70 -8.99 -14.49
C ASN A 246 -5.48 -10.04 -15.26
N THR A 247 -6.12 -9.64 -16.35
CA THR A 247 -7.14 -10.41 -17.08
C THR A 247 -6.50 -11.26 -18.19
N LEU A 248 -6.00 -12.44 -17.81
CA LEU A 248 -5.30 -13.37 -18.74
C LEU A 248 -6.07 -14.66 -19.03
N GLN A 249 -7.06 -15.02 -18.22
CA GLN A 249 -7.79 -16.28 -18.41
C GLN A 249 -8.79 -16.18 -19.56
N GLU A 250 -9.45 -15.04 -19.69
CA GLU A 250 -10.45 -14.77 -20.73
C GLU A 250 -9.83 -14.63 -22.12
N VAL A 251 -8.53 -14.25 -22.19
CA VAL A 251 -7.79 -14.10 -23.45
C VAL A 251 -6.44 -14.83 -23.34
N PRO A 252 -6.41 -16.18 -23.45
CA PRO A 252 -5.20 -16.97 -23.24
C PRO A 252 -4.04 -16.61 -24.18
N SER A 253 -4.32 -16.06 -25.36
CA SER A 253 -3.29 -15.61 -26.30
C SER A 253 -2.38 -14.51 -25.74
N ARG A 254 -2.78 -13.82 -24.66
CA ARG A 254 -2.02 -12.74 -24.00
C ARG A 254 -1.02 -13.21 -22.95
N LYS A 255 -1.01 -14.50 -22.56
CA LYS A 255 -0.13 -15.00 -21.49
C LYS A 255 1.08 -15.77 -22.04
N ARG A 256 2.22 -15.66 -21.37
CA ARG A 256 3.41 -16.49 -21.62
C ARG A 256 4.01 -16.95 -20.30
N ILE A 257 4.40 -18.22 -20.24
CA ILE A 257 5.08 -18.79 -19.08
C ILE A 257 6.57 -18.70 -19.33
N VAL A 258 7.31 -18.09 -18.41
CA VAL A 258 8.75 -17.89 -18.52
C VAL A 258 9.48 -18.51 -17.34
N SER A 259 10.70 -18.99 -17.59
CA SER A 259 11.58 -19.50 -16.56
C SER A 259 12.12 -18.38 -15.68
N VAL A 260 12.30 -18.69 -14.39
CA VAL A 260 12.97 -17.84 -13.42
C VAL A 260 14.32 -18.48 -13.08
N PRO A 261 15.44 -17.96 -13.62
CA PRO A 261 16.76 -18.43 -13.23
C PRO A 261 16.95 -18.32 -11.72
N ASP A 262 17.35 -19.43 -11.09
CA ASP A 262 17.55 -19.56 -9.64
C ASP A 262 16.35 -19.08 -8.79
N GLY A 263 15.14 -19.30 -9.31
CA GLY A 263 13.90 -18.93 -8.65
C GLY A 263 13.74 -19.59 -7.28
N LYS A 264 13.41 -18.79 -6.25
CA LYS A 264 13.35 -19.26 -4.85
C LYS A 264 11.95 -19.69 -4.42
N ASN A 265 10.92 -19.02 -4.91
CA ASN A 265 9.52 -19.42 -4.72
C ASN A 265 8.97 -20.09 -5.98
N PHE A 266 9.36 -19.61 -7.16
CA PHE A 266 8.86 -20.07 -8.44
C PHE A 266 10.00 -20.34 -9.41
N SER A 267 10.04 -21.54 -10.00
CA SER A 267 10.94 -21.84 -11.11
C SER A 267 10.43 -21.32 -12.47
N LYS A 268 9.13 -21.05 -12.56
CA LYS A 268 8.45 -20.48 -13.73
C LYS A 268 7.30 -19.59 -13.27
N ILE A 269 7.02 -18.53 -14.01
CA ILE A 269 5.91 -17.62 -13.74
C ILE A 269 5.17 -17.25 -15.03
N THR A 270 3.87 -16.97 -14.91
CA THR A 270 3.07 -16.47 -16.03
C THR A 270 3.08 -14.95 -16.04
N ILE A 271 3.44 -14.35 -17.18
CA ILE A 271 3.48 -12.90 -17.38
C ILE A 271 2.67 -12.55 -18.63
N ASN A 272 2.08 -11.35 -18.65
CA ASN A 272 1.42 -10.79 -19.81
C ASN A 272 2.43 -10.51 -20.94
N LYS A 273 2.15 -10.98 -22.16
CA LYS A 273 2.99 -10.80 -23.36
C LYS A 273 3.24 -9.35 -23.71
N ILE A 274 2.37 -8.42 -23.31
CA ILE A 274 2.64 -7.00 -23.54
C ILE A 274 3.95 -6.54 -22.88
N ILE A 275 4.29 -7.15 -21.74
CA ILE A 275 5.49 -6.83 -20.99
C ILE A 275 6.71 -7.49 -21.64
N ILE A 276 6.64 -8.81 -21.85
CA ILE A 276 7.80 -9.64 -22.19
C ILE A 276 7.88 -10.02 -23.68
N GLY A 277 6.92 -9.62 -24.51
CA GLY A 277 6.81 -10.01 -25.91
C GLY A 277 6.13 -11.37 -26.13
N GLY A 278 5.79 -11.62 -27.39
CA GLY A 278 5.24 -12.88 -27.89
C GLY A 278 6.22 -14.05 -27.81
N ASP A 279 5.80 -15.20 -28.30
CA ASP A 279 6.64 -16.39 -28.42
C ASP A 279 7.81 -16.12 -29.39
N PRO A 280 9.08 -16.22 -28.94
CA PRO A 280 10.25 -15.99 -29.79
C PRO A 280 10.34 -16.91 -31.01
N SER A 281 9.63 -18.04 -31.01
CA SER A 281 9.55 -18.98 -32.12
C SER A 281 8.43 -18.68 -33.12
N ASN A 282 7.57 -17.69 -32.85
CA ASN A 282 6.42 -17.33 -33.67
C ASN A 282 6.52 -15.85 -34.15
N PRO A 283 6.94 -15.60 -35.41
CA PRO A 283 7.09 -14.25 -35.94
C PRO A 283 5.81 -13.40 -35.93
N ASP A 284 4.64 -14.01 -36.13
CA ASP A 284 3.36 -13.30 -36.12
C ASP A 284 2.99 -12.86 -34.70
N ASP A 285 3.27 -13.72 -33.70
CA ASP A 285 3.04 -13.38 -32.29
C ASP A 285 4.02 -12.31 -31.79
N ILE A 286 5.27 -12.31 -32.27
CA ILE A 286 6.24 -11.22 -32.00
C ILE A 286 5.78 -9.91 -32.65
N LYS A 287 5.26 -9.96 -33.88
CA LYS A 287 4.74 -8.77 -34.55
C LYS A 287 3.55 -8.18 -33.81
N LEU A 288 2.71 -9.03 -33.23
CA LEU A 288 1.55 -8.63 -32.44
C LEU A 288 1.95 -8.12 -31.05
N TYR A 289 2.91 -8.80 -30.40
CA TYR A 289 3.47 -8.49 -29.09
C TYR A 289 4.99 -8.30 -29.21
N PRO A 290 5.47 -7.11 -29.63
CA PRO A 290 6.90 -6.85 -29.80
C PRO A 290 7.69 -6.82 -28.48
N GLY A 291 6.98 -6.76 -27.34
CA GLY A 291 7.57 -6.57 -26.02
C GLY A 291 7.66 -5.09 -25.66
N SER A 292 8.33 -4.80 -24.54
CA SER A 292 8.32 -3.45 -23.96
C SER A 292 9.64 -2.99 -23.37
N VAL A 293 9.73 -1.68 -23.20
CA VAL A 293 10.56 -1.04 -22.19
C VAL A 293 9.64 -0.58 -21.07
N ILE A 294 9.94 -0.94 -19.81
CA ILE A 294 9.10 -0.53 -18.67
C ILE A 294 9.63 0.78 -18.10
N ILE A 295 8.75 1.78 -18.05
CA ILE A 295 8.92 3.00 -17.26
C ILE A 295 8.19 2.80 -15.93
N ASN A 296 8.93 2.38 -14.90
CA ASN A 296 8.39 2.10 -13.58
C ASN A 296 8.27 3.41 -12.79
N VAL A 297 7.06 3.79 -12.38
CA VAL A 297 6.79 5.07 -11.70
C VAL A 297 6.19 4.84 -10.31
N PRO A 298 6.96 4.29 -9.35
CA PRO A 298 6.46 4.06 -8.00
C PRO A 298 6.31 5.38 -7.21
N VAL A 299 5.49 5.34 -6.17
CA VAL A 299 5.51 6.32 -5.07
C VAL A 299 5.94 5.60 -3.79
N PRO A 300 6.97 6.08 -3.05
CA PRO A 300 7.42 5.42 -1.84
C PRO A 300 6.39 5.41 -0.72
N LYS A 301 6.25 4.26 -0.06
CA LYS A 301 5.35 4.09 1.09
C LYS A 301 5.96 3.22 2.16
N MET A 302 5.78 3.56 3.42
CA MET A 302 6.04 2.62 4.53
C MET A 302 5.03 1.47 4.44
N HIS A 303 5.50 0.27 4.16
CA HIS A 303 4.64 -0.83 3.75
C HIS A 303 4.13 -1.67 4.95
N ASN A 304 2.92 -2.22 4.82
CA ASN A 304 2.26 -2.97 5.91
C ASN A 304 2.75 -4.42 6.08
N ASN A 305 3.45 -4.98 5.10
CA ASN A 305 4.04 -6.33 5.13
C ASN A 305 5.51 -6.36 4.66
N ASP A 306 6.14 -5.19 4.54
CA ASP A 306 7.48 -5.04 3.96
C ASP A 306 8.10 -3.73 4.46
N LEU A 307 9.35 -3.41 4.09
CA LEU A 307 9.95 -2.14 4.54
C LEU A 307 9.32 -0.94 3.83
N ILE A 308 9.50 -0.86 2.51
CA ILE A 308 8.90 0.16 1.66
C ILE A 308 8.30 -0.43 0.39
N THR A 309 7.22 0.15 -0.10
CA THR A 309 6.89 0.04 -1.52
C THR A 309 7.74 1.04 -2.27
N ASN A 310 8.58 0.58 -3.20
CA ASN A 310 9.19 1.44 -4.20
C ASN A 310 9.42 0.66 -5.52
N SER A 311 10.60 0.71 -6.12
CA SER A 311 10.84 0.18 -7.47
C SER A 311 10.73 -1.35 -7.52
N ILE A 312 11.38 -2.05 -6.59
CA ILE A 312 11.37 -3.51 -6.52
C ILE A 312 9.95 -3.99 -6.32
N LYS A 313 9.22 -3.41 -5.36
CA LYS A 313 7.89 -3.88 -4.99
C LYS A 313 6.82 -3.55 -6.03
N ASN A 314 6.86 -2.36 -6.64
CA ASN A 314 5.86 -1.95 -7.62
C ASN A 314 5.85 -2.87 -8.84
N LEU A 315 7.01 -3.38 -9.24
CA LEU A 315 7.07 -4.43 -10.27
C LEU A 315 6.87 -5.81 -9.63
N GLY A 316 7.67 -6.12 -8.61
CA GLY A 316 7.86 -7.42 -7.95
C GLY A 316 6.59 -8.13 -7.45
N ILE A 317 5.49 -7.40 -7.20
CA ILE A 317 4.19 -8.02 -6.88
C ILE A 317 3.14 -7.69 -7.93
N ALA A 318 3.11 -6.47 -8.47
CA ALA A 318 1.98 -6.01 -9.26
C ALA A 318 1.88 -6.66 -10.65
N LEU A 319 2.97 -7.18 -11.21
CA LEU A 319 2.93 -7.82 -12.53
C LEU A 319 2.52 -9.31 -12.50
N TYR A 320 2.31 -9.89 -11.31
CA TYR A 320 1.64 -11.18 -11.22
C TYR A 320 0.15 -11.01 -11.57
N PRO A 321 -0.38 -11.75 -12.55
CA PRO A 321 -1.77 -11.62 -12.99
C PRO A 321 -2.74 -12.24 -11.97
N MET A 322 -3.82 -11.54 -11.63
CA MET A 322 -4.82 -12.07 -10.69
C MET A 322 -5.73 -13.15 -11.33
N LYS A 323 -6.18 -12.94 -12.57
CA LYS A 323 -7.02 -13.89 -13.32
C LYS A 323 -6.17 -14.73 -14.25
N CYS A 324 -5.40 -15.63 -13.65
CA CYS A 324 -4.60 -16.61 -14.36
C CYS A 324 -4.82 -17.96 -13.69
N ALA A 325 -5.61 -18.83 -14.33
CA ALA A 325 -5.91 -20.16 -13.82
C ALA A 325 -4.90 -21.20 -14.33
N LYS A 326 -4.92 -22.37 -13.70
CA LYS A 326 -4.05 -23.50 -14.10
C LYS A 326 -4.46 -24.11 -15.42
N SER A 327 -5.76 -24.18 -15.70
CA SER A 327 -6.26 -24.72 -16.96
C SER A 327 -6.39 -23.63 -18.03
N GLU A 328 -6.61 -24.06 -19.27
CA GLU A 328 -6.92 -23.17 -20.40
C GLU A 328 -8.41 -22.89 -20.55
N ASP A 329 -9.28 -23.49 -19.72
CA ASP A 329 -10.71 -23.25 -19.74
C ASP A 329 -11.01 -21.80 -19.32
N PRO A 330 -11.59 -20.95 -20.19
CA PRO A 330 -11.91 -19.56 -19.84
C PRO A 330 -12.82 -19.38 -18.62
N LEU A 331 -13.54 -20.44 -18.21
CA LEU A 331 -14.42 -20.43 -17.05
C LEU A 331 -13.74 -20.91 -15.76
N ASP A 332 -12.51 -21.40 -15.82
CA ASP A 332 -11.76 -21.87 -14.65
C ASP A 332 -11.38 -20.69 -13.74
N THR A 333 -11.90 -20.69 -12.52
CA THR A 333 -11.60 -19.69 -11.49
C THR A 333 -10.61 -20.18 -10.44
N ASN A 334 -9.92 -21.30 -10.68
CA ASN A 334 -8.83 -21.79 -9.83
C ASN A 334 -7.55 -21.00 -10.10
N TRP A 335 -7.52 -19.77 -9.61
CA TRP A 335 -6.42 -18.82 -9.83
C TRP A 335 -5.10 -19.32 -9.23
N ILE A 336 -4.01 -19.14 -9.97
CA ILE A 336 -2.65 -19.49 -9.54
C ILE A 336 -2.17 -18.51 -8.46
N TYR A 337 -2.39 -17.20 -8.68
CA TYR A 337 -1.88 -16.13 -7.81
C TYR A 337 -3.00 -15.34 -7.09
N GLY A 338 -4.18 -15.25 -7.70
CA GLY A 338 -5.33 -14.50 -7.19
C GLY A 338 -6.15 -15.24 -6.14
N SER A 339 -6.91 -14.48 -5.34
CA SER A 339 -7.94 -14.98 -4.41
C SER A 339 -9.10 -13.97 -4.31
N PRO A 340 -10.35 -14.42 -4.07
CA PRO A 340 -10.78 -15.83 -3.94
C PRO A 340 -10.93 -16.53 -5.30
N ASN A 341 -11.12 -17.86 -5.29
CA ASN A 341 -11.35 -18.70 -6.49
C ASN A 341 -12.75 -18.51 -7.10
N ASN A 342 -13.08 -17.29 -7.50
CA ASN A 342 -14.35 -16.98 -8.15
C ASN A 342 -14.17 -15.97 -9.29
N LYS A 343 -15.28 -15.48 -9.85
CA LYS A 343 -15.28 -14.54 -10.98
C LYS A 343 -14.51 -13.23 -10.74
N TYR A 344 -14.39 -12.79 -9.48
CA TYR A 344 -13.84 -11.49 -9.09
C TYR A 344 -12.72 -11.66 -8.05
N PRO A 345 -11.56 -12.27 -8.41
CA PRO A 345 -10.41 -12.26 -7.52
C PRO A 345 -10.03 -10.81 -7.24
N ASN A 346 -9.68 -10.51 -5.99
CA ASN A 346 -9.48 -9.14 -5.53
C ASN A 346 -8.18 -8.95 -4.72
N THR A 347 -7.47 -10.02 -4.39
CA THR A 347 -6.12 -9.98 -3.81
C THR A 347 -5.19 -10.97 -4.50
N ARG A 348 -3.88 -10.81 -4.27
CA ARG A 348 -2.84 -11.81 -4.63
C ARG A 348 -2.48 -12.69 -3.42
N ALA A 349 -3.48 -13.15 -2.66
CA ALA A 349 -3.27 -13.86 -1.39
C ALA A 349 -2.45 -15.17 -1.53
N LYS A 350 -2.45 -15.78 -2.72
CA LYS A 350 -1.72 -17.03 -2.98
C LYS A 350 -0.24 -16.86 -3.28
N LEU A 351 0.23 -15.62 -3.43
CA LEU A 351 1.66 -15.35 -3.43
C LEU A 351 2.22 -15.54 -2.02
N PRO A 352 3.44 -16.09 -1.86
CA PRO A 352 4.12 -16.04 -0.57
C PRO A 352 4.41 -14.59 -0.16
N HIS A 353 3.69 -14.09 0.84
CA HIS A 353 3.92 -12.79 1.50
C HIS A 353 4.79 -12.91 2.74
N SER A 354 4.90 -14.12 3.28
CA SER A 354 5.68 -14.50 4.46
C SER A 354 6.50 -15.75 4.15
N PRO A 355 7.67 -15.98 4.79
CA PRO A 355 8.38 -17.23 4.65
C PRO A 355 7.53 -18.44 5.05
N TRP A 356 6.67 -18.31 6.06
CA TRP A 356 5.72 -19.36 6.40
C TRP A 356 4.40 -19.13 5.68
N VAL A 357 3.91 -20.14 4.96
CA VAL A 357 2.62 -20.09 4.28
C VAL A 357 1.73 -21.21 4.83
N MET A 358 0.55 -20.84 5.32
CA MET A 358 -0.44 -21.80 5.80
C MET A 358 -1.22 -22.42 4.63
N LYS A 359 -1.53 -23.71 4.73
CA LYS A 359 -2.50 -24.35 3.84
C LYS A 359 -3.91 -23.90 4.22
N ILE A 360 -4.63 -23.36 3.24
CA ILE A 360 -5.99 -22.84 3.40
C ILE A 360 -6.99 -23.84 2.84
N ASP A 361 -8.13 -23.95 3.53
CA ASP A 361 -9.30 -24.69 3.06
C ASP A 361 -10.13 -23.77 2.17
N ASP A 362 -10.34 -24.17 0.92
CA ASP A 362 -10.99 -23.34 -0.10
C ASP A 362 -12.49 -23.08 0.19
N GLU A 363 -13.15 -23.94 0.99
CA GLU A 363 -14.58 -23.80 1.31
C GLU A 363 -14.80 -22.88 2.51
N THR A 364 -13.97 -23.02 3.55
CA THR A 364 -14.10 -22.26 4.80
C THR A 364 -13.27 -20.98 4.81
N HIS A 365 -12.29 -20.85 3.90
CA HIS A 365 -11.27 -19.80 3.89
C HIS A 365 -10.41 -19.74 5.17
N LEU A 366 -10.33 -20.86 5.91
CA LEU A 366 -9.57 -20.96 7.16
C LEU A 366 -8.34 -21.86 7.00
N PRO A 367 -7.29 -21.66 7.83
CA PRO A 367 -6.14 -22.56 7.86
C PRO A 367 -6.49 -23.97 8.35
N ILE A 368 -5.90 -24.96 7.67
CA ILE A 368 -6.07 -26.38 7.99
C ILE A 368 -5.09 -26.79 9.10
N LYS A 369 -5.58 -27.60 10.03
CA LYS A 369 -4.77 -28.25 11.08
C LYS A 369 -4.56 -29.73 10.78
N ASP A 370 -3.41 -30.25 11.20
CA ASP A 370 -3.10 -31.68 11.19
C ASP A 370 -3.84 -32.43 12.32
N LYS A 371 -3.65 -33.75 12.37
CA LYS A 371 -4.22 -34.62 13.40
C LYS A 371 -3.77 -34.29 14.84
N ASN A 372 -2.71 -33.51 15.01
CA ASN A 372 -2.18 -33.08 16.31
C ASN A 372 -2.67 -31.67 16.68
N GLY A 373 -3.54 -31.05 15.86
CA GLY A 373 -4.05 -29.70 16.08
C GLY A 373 -3.07 -28.59 15.69
N LYS A 374 -1.97 -28.90 14.99
CA LYS A 374 -1.01 -27.90 14.49
C LYS A 374 -1.38 -27.45 13.08
N TYR A 375 -1.15 -26.17 12.77
CA TYR A 375 -1.35 -25.67 11.41
C TYR A 375 -0.44 -26.36 10.41
N ILE A 376 -0.99 -26.73 9.25
CA ILE A 376 -0.20 -27.21 8.13
C ILE A 376 0.41 -25.99 7.44
N SER A 377 1.71 -25.80 7.60
CA SER A 377 2.46 -24.72 6.95
C SER A 377 3.68 -25.25 6.21
N PHE A 378 4.16 -24.48 5.23
CA PHE A 378 5.38 -24.77 4.49
C PHE A 378 6.24 -23.51 4.41
N LYS A 379 7.57 -23.71 4.42
CA LYS A 379 8.54 -22.62 4.36
C LYS A 379 8.88 -22.30 2.90
N THR A 380 8.92 -21.01 2.60
CA THR A 380 9.20 -20.39 1.30
C THR A 380 10.26 -19.30 1.50
N ALA A 381 10.67 -18.62 0.43
CA ALA A 381 11.49 -17.40 0.50
C ALA A 381 10.66 -16.13 0.75
N GLY A 382 9.35 -16.25 1.02
CA GLY A 382 8.46 -15.16 1.41
C GLY A 382 8.33 -14.05 0.37
N SER A 383 7.90 -12.86 0.82
CA SER A 383 7.70 -11.69 -0.05
C SER A 383 8.97 -11.31 -0.83
N SER A 384 10.14 -11.41 -0.18
CA SER A 384 11.42 -11.09 -0.81
C SER A 384 11.72 -12.01 -2.00
N GLY A 385 11.51 -13.32 -1.83
CA GLY A 385 11.64 -14.30 -2.91
C GLY A 385 10.67 -14.03 -4.06
N THR A 386 9.39 -13.75 -3.74
CA THR A 386 8.34 -13.48 -4.72
C THR A 386 8.66 -12.27 -5.60
N GLN A 387 9.13 -11.18 -4.98
CA GLN A 387 9.52 -9.95 -5.67
C GLN A 387 10.72 -10.17 -6.59
N CYS A 388 11.75 -10.82 -6.06
CA CYS A 388 12.98 -11.09 -6.79
C CYS A 388 12.78 -12.09 -7.94
N ASP A 389 11.91 -13.09 -7.78
CA ASP A 389 11.60 -14.07 -8.83
C ASP A 389 10.98 -13.40 -10.07
N LEU A 390 10.06 -12.44 -9.86
CA LEU A 390 9.46 -11.70 -10.96
C LEU A 390 10.47 -10.81 -11.69
N LEU A 391 11.27 -10.05 -10.94
CA LEU A 391 12.32 -9.20 -11.54
C LEU A 391 13.35 -10.04 -12.31
N LYS A 392 13.69 -11.23 -11.80
CA LYS A 392 14.56 -12.17 -12.51
C LYS A 392 13.96 -12.71 -13.78
N ALA A 393 12.66 -12.97 -13.81
CA ALA A 393 11.99 -13.34 -15.03
C ALA A 393 12.06 -12.22 -16.08
N LEU A 394 11.83 -10.96 -15.67
CA LEU A 394 11.93 -9.81 -16.58
C LEU A 394 13.35 -9.64 -17.14
N GLN A 395 14.39 -9.75 -16.29
CA GLN A 395 15.79 -9.70 -16.73
C GLN A 395 16.13 -10.84 -17.69
N ASN A 396 15.64 -12.05 -17.41
CA ASN A 396 15.82 -13.22 -18.28
C ASN A 396 15.10 -13.08 -19.62
N GLN A 397 14.11 -12.18 -19.72
CA GLN A 397 13.44 -11.82 -20.98
C GLN A 397 13.99 -10.52 -21.59
N GLU A 398 15.12 -10.01 -21.08
CA GLU A 398 15.81 -8.82 -21.57
C GLU A 398 14.89 -7.57 -21.62
N VAL A 399 13.96 -7.48 -20.66
CA VAL A 399 13.10 -6.30 -20.53
C VAL A 399 13.95 -5.14 -19.99
N PHE A 400 14.08 -4.08 -20.79
CA PHE A 400 14.76 -2.87 -20.35
C PHE A 400 13.86 -2.08 -19.42
N MET A 401 14.39 -1.61 -18.29
CA MET A 401 13.62 -0.96 -17.23
C MET A 401 14.28 0.36 -16.84
N ILE A 402 13.46 1.40 -16.71
CA ILE A 402 13.84 2.70 -16.16
C ILE A 402 12.94 2.93 -14.95
N HIS A 403 13.52 3.31 -13.82
CA HIS A 403 12.79 3.53 -12.58
C HIS A 403 12.78 5.02 -12.26
N ILE A 404 11.59 5.59 -12.05
CA ILE A 404 11.37 7.01 -11.73
C ILE A 404 10.48 7.09 -10.49
N SER A 405 11.09 7.30 -9.33
CA SER A 405 10.43 7.31 -8.03
C SER A 405 9.87 8.69 -7.71
N ASP A 406 8.55 8.77 -7.55
CA ASP A 406 7.80 9.95 -7.11
C ASP A 406 7.92 10.12 -5.59
N ASN A 407 8.98 10.81 -5.16
CA ASN A 407 9.25 11.10 -3.75
C ASN A 407 8.81 12.52 -3.37
N ILE A 408 7.96 13.18 -4.16
CA ILE A 408 7.49 14.53 -3.84
C ILE A 408 6.72 14.45 -2.52
N ASN A 409 5.84 13.45 -2.43
CA ASN A 409 5.19 13.04 -1.19
C ASN A 409 5.49 11.57 -0.90
N ILE A 410 6.16 11.27 0.21
CA ILE A 410 6.35 9.90 0.69
C ILE A 410 5.19 9.53 1.63
N THR A 411 4.50 8.41 1.36
CA THR A 411 3.39 7.98 2.20
C THR A 411 3.90 7.30 3.48
N ASN A 412 3.60 7.90 4.64
CA ASN A 412 3.95 7.40 5.96
C ASN A 412 2.72 6.82 6.70
N ILE A 413 2.94 6.16 7.84
CA ILE A 413 1.94 5.56 8.75
C ILE A 413 1.24 4.33 8.19
N THR A 414 0.75 4.37 6.96
CA THR A 414 0.12 3.22 6.31
C THR A 414 0.20 3.26 4.79
N SER A 415 0.29 2.07 4.21
CA SER A 415 0.21 1.84 2.77
C SER A 415 -1.10 1.17 2.34
N SER A 416 -2.14 1.12 3.18
CA SER A 416 -3.37 0.35 2.87
C SER A 416 -4.68 1.09 3.12
N ASN A 417 -4.65 2.24 3.79
CA ASN A 417 -5.85 3.01 4.10
C ASN A 417 -5.56 4.51 3.95
N GLY A 418 -6.04 5.12 2.86
CA GLY A 418 -5.72 6.51 2.55
C GLY A 418 -6.36 7.53 3.49
N ASN A 419 -7.38 7.15 4.27
CA ASN A 419 -7.95 8.00 5.33
C ASN A 419 -7.00 8.20 6.51
N THR A 420 -6.02 7.31 6.67
CA THR A 420 -5.03 7.36 7.76
C THR A 420 -3.60 7.49 7.25
N ALA A 421 -3.40 7.40 5.94
CA ALA A 421 -2.10 7.59 5.32
C ALA A 421 -1.67 9.04 5.44
N LEU A 422 -0.39 9.26 5.75
CA LEU A 422 0.16 10.59 5.94
C LEU A 422 1.19 10.88 4.85
N PRO A 423 0.85 11.64 3.80
CA PRO A 423 1.84 12.10 2.83
C PRO A 423 2.80 13.09 3.49
N ILE A 424 4.09 12.78 3.46
CA ILE A 424 5.17 13.66 3.92
C ILE A 424 5.80 14.33 2.70
N SER A 425 5.71 15.66 2.64
CA SER A 425 6.31 16.45 1.57
C SER A 425 7.84 16.47 1.69
N GLU A 426 8.51 15.66 0.88
CA GLU A 426 9.98 15.59 0.80
C GLU A 426 10.50 16.27 -0.47
N GLY A 427 9.66 16.47 -1.49
CA GLY A 427 9.98 17.29 -2.65
C GLY A 427 10.94 16.66 -3.66
N PHE A 428 11.23 15.36 -3.59
CA PHE A 428 12.21 14.74 -4.47
C PHE A 428 11.59 13.97 -5.65
N ILE A 429 12.32 13.91 -6.76
CA ILE A 429 12.07 12.94 -7.84
C ILE A 429 13.41 12.29 -8.13
N TRP A 430 13.45 10.96 -8.12
CA TRP A 430 14.68 10.18 -8.32
C TRP A 430 14.54 9.22 -9.49
N SER A 431 15.62 8.98 -10.22
CA SER A 431 15.65 7.98 -11.27
C SER A 431 16.92 7.13 -11.26
N SER A 432 16.78 5.89 -11.72
CA SER A 432 17.90 4.97 -11.93
C SER A 432 17.51 3.87 -12.91
N LEU A 433 18.51 3.24 -13.54
CA LEU A 433 18.36 1.98 -14.27
C LEU A 433 18.42 0.75 -13.35
N ASP A 434 18.74 0.95 -12.07
CA ASP A 434 18.92 -0.11 -11.08
C ASP A 434 17.92 0.05 -9.93
N CYS A 435 16.92 -0.84 -9.88
CA CYS A 435 15.90 -0.83 -8.83
C CYS A 435 16.45 -1.10 -7.42
N VAL A 436 17.56 -1.86 -7.29
CA VAL A 436 18.15 -2.17 -5.98
C VAL A 436 18.87 -0.94 -5.43
N ALA A 437 19.61 -0.24 -6.28
CA ALA A 437 20.29 1.00 -5.91
C ALA A 437 19.29 2.07 -5.45
N LEU A 438 18.25 2.29 -6.27
CA LEU A 438 17.21 3.28 -5.99
C LEU A 438 16.45 2.99 -4.69
N ASP A 439 16.05 1.74 -4.45
CA ASP A 439 15.32 1.36 -3.23
C ASP A 439 16.22 1.38 -1.99
N THR A 440 17.49 1.00 -2.13
CA THR A 440 18.49 1.09 -1.05
C THR A 440 18.68 2.54 -0.62
N PHE A 441 18.87 3.44 -1.59
CA PHE A 441 19.00 4.87 -1.33
C PHE A 441 17.74 5.47 -0.70
N CYS A 442 16.55 5.21 -1.26
CA CYS A 442 15.29 5.72 -0.70
C CYS A 442 15.10 5.27 0.75
N ALA A 443 15.45 4.02 1.07
CA ALA A 443 15.38 3.52 2.44
C ALA A 443 16.43 4.18 3.35
N ASN A 444 17.68 4.31 2.89
CA ASN A 444 18.73 5.01 3.63
C ASN A 444 18.33 6.46 3.96
N TYR A 445 17.69 7.17 3.02
CA TYR A 445 17.14 8.51 3.24
C TYR A 445 16.03 8.53 4.29
N CYS A 446 15.02 7.66 4.15
CA CYS A 446 13.87 7.61 5.06
C CYS A 446 14.27 7.31 6.52
N PHE A 447 15.34 6.54 6.75
CA PHE A 447 15.76 6.15 8.09
C PHE A 447 16.99 6.91 8.59
N LYS A 448 17.22 8.11 8.05
CA LYS A 448 18.28 9.03 8.47
C LYS A 448 17.68 10.30 9.07
N THR A 449 17.57 10.32 10.39
CA THR A 449 17.23 11.55 11.15
C THR A 449 18.40 12.05 11.99
N LEU A 450 19.55 11.35 11.93
CA LEU A 450 20.75 11.70 12.67
C LEU A 450 21.88 12.10 11.72
N PRO A 451 22.69 13.11 12.10
CA PRO A 451 23.88 13.46 11.37
C PRO A 451 24.88 12.30 11.39
N ARG A 452 25.58 12.09 10.28
CA ARG A 452 26.44 10.93 10.07
C ARG A 452 27.50 10.80 11.15
N ILE A 453 28.13 11.90 11.57
CA ILE A 453 29.20 11.87 12.59
C ILE A 453 28.74 11.22 13.90
N TYR A 454 27.53 11.52 14.35
CA TYR A 454 26.96 10.93 15.56
C TYR A 454 26.51 9.49 15.32
N ALA A 455 25.88 9.23 14.18
CA ALA A 455 25.44 7.88 13.84
C ALA A 455 26.63 6.91 13.69
N LYS A 456 27.77 7.39 13.18
CA LYS A 456 29.03 6.64 13.09
C LYS A 456 29.58 6.28 14.47
N GLN A 457 29.60 7.22 15.41
CA GLN A 457 30.02 6.96 16.79
C GLN A 457 29.13 5.90 17.45
N LEU A 458 27.82 5.95 17.22
CA LEU A 458 26.87 4.96 17.72
C LEU A 458 27.09 3.60 17.04
N GLN A 459 27.32 3.58 15.74
CA GLN A 459 27.63 2.38 14.98
C GLN A 459 28.87 1.67 15.54
N GLU A 460 29.96 2.41 15.77
CA GLU A 460 31.21 1.86 16.31
C GLU A 460 31.03 1.39 17.76
N LYS A 461 30.38 2.21 18.61
CA LYS A 461 30.17 1.90 20.03
C LYS A 461 29.32 0.65 20.25
N TYR A 462 28.29 0.45 19.43
CA TYR A 462 27.33 -0.65 19.58
C TYR A 462 27.48 -1.74 18.50
N HIS A 463 28.54 -1.68 17.69
CA HIS A 463 28.82 -2.63 16.60
C HIS A 463 27.63 -2.83 15.64
N LEU A 464 26.95 -1.74 15.29
CA LEU A 464 25.77 -1.78 14.42
C LEU A 464 26.17 -2.07 12.97
N LYS A 465 25.32 -2.79 12.23
CA LYS A 465 25.54 -3.12 10.80
C LYS A 465 25.42 -1.91 9.88
N THR A 466 24.82 -0.81 10.34
CA THR A 466 24.61 0.42 9.56
C THR A 466 24.74 1.67 10.44
N GLU A 467 25.07 2.81 9.81
CA GLU A 467 25.05 4.15 10.40
C GLU A 467 23.82 4.97 9.96
N PHE A 468 22.90 4.40 9.17
CA PHE A 468 21.61 5.01 8.85
C PHE A 468 20.63 4.78 10.01
N LEU A 469 20.61 5.71 10.95
CA LEU A 469 19.85 5.63 12.20
C LEU A 469 18.80 6.74 12.27
N GLN A 470 17.63 6.36 12.79
CA GLN A 470 16.55 7.28 13.13
C GLN A 470 16.43 7.45 14.63
N GLU A 471 16.06 8.65 15.05
CA GLU A 471 15.68 8.98 16.42
C GLU A 471 14.27 8.44 16.67
N VAL A 472 14.14 7.55 17.64
CA VAL A 472 12.87 6.87 17.95
C VAL A 472 12.40 7.14 19.37
N PRO A 473 11.08 7.06 19.61
CA PRO A 473 10.52 7.04 20.96
C PRO A 473 11.03 5.83 21.74
N PHE A 474 11.34 6.02 23.02
CA PHE A 474 11.80 4.97 23.92
C PHE A 474 11.02 5.06 25.22
N ALA A 475 10.35 3.96 25.58
CA ALA A 475 9.55 3.89 26.78
C ALA A 475 10.46 3.63 27.99
N LEU A 476 10.35 4.50 29.00
CA LEU A 476 11.13 4.43 30.24
C LEU A 476 10.20 4.52 31.44
N ILE A 477 10.45 3.69 32.46
CA ILE A 477 9.72 3.78 33.72
C ILE A 477 10.11 5.07 34.45
N HIS A 478 9.11 5.86 34.83
CA HIS A 478 9.28 7.01 35.71
C HIS A 478 8.21 6.99 36.80
N LYS A 479 8.62 6.67 38.03
CA LYS A 479 7.74 6.39 39.17
C LYS A 479 6.78 5.25 38.82
N GLN A 480 5.47 5.51 38.78
CA GLN A 480 4.43 4.54 38.45
C GLN A 480 3.96 4.66 36.99
N ASN A 481 4.56 5.56 36.20
CA ASN A 481 4.21 5.77 34.80
C ASN A 481 5.29 5.22 33.86
N ILE A 482 4.92 5.07 32.60
CA ILE A 482 5.84 4.82 31.49
C ILE A 482 5.85 6.09 30.64
N ILE A 483 7.03 6.68 30.43
CA ILE A 483 7.21 7.94 29.70
C ILE A 483 8.08 7.76 28.47
N THR A 484 7.89 8.62 27.47
CA THR A 484 8.72 8.67 26.27
C THR A 484 10.01 9.45 26.52
N LYS A 485 11.13 8.86 26.13
CA LYS A 485 12.43 9.49 25.89
C LYS A 485 12.85 9.26 24.44
N LYS A 486 13.92 9.92 24.02
CA LYS A 486 14.53 9.71 22.70
C LYS A 486 15.61 8.63 22.78
N ASN A 487 15.65 7.75 21.81
CA ASN A 487 16.74 6.77 21.58
C ASN A 487 16.93 6.60 20.07
N VAL A 488 17.67 5.59 19.63
CA VAL A 488 17.94 5.32 18.22
C VAL A 488 17.53 3.90 17.84
N ASP A 489 17.09 3.73 16.60
CA ASP A 489 16.82 2.44 15.98
C ASP A 489 16.95 2.58 14.45
N SER A 490 16.94 1.47 13.73
CA SER A 490 16.83 1.46 12.28
C SER A 490 16.27 0.12 11.79
N PRO A 491 15.22 0.11 10.95
CA PRO A 491 14.76 -1.13 10.32
C PRO A 491 15.80 -1.77 9.40
N LEU A 492 16.77 -0.99 8.90
CA LEU A 492 17.84 -1.47 8.02
C LEU A 492 18.76 -2.49 8.71
N LEU A 493 18.77 -2.55 10.05
CA LEU A 493 19.52 -3.55 10.80
C LEU A 493 18.96 -4.98 10.63
N ARG A 494 17.71 -5.09 10.17
CA ARG A 494 16.90 -6.30 10.19
C ARG A 494 16.08 -6.51 8.91
N TYR A 495 16.51 -5.88 7.82
CA TYR A 495 15.89 -5.99 6.51
C TYR A 495 16.88 -6.54 5.48
N SER A 496 16.50 -7.58 4.73
CA SER A 496 17.43 -8.35 3.90
C SER A 496 17.16 -8.31 2.39
N LEU A 497 16.05 -7.71 1.94
CA LEU A 497 15.64 -7.78 0.53
C LEU A 497 16.72 -7.29 -0.43
N TYR A 498 17.31 -6.12 -0.17
CA TYR A 498 18.27 -5.50 -1.09
C TYR A 498 19.54 -6.32 -1.26
N LYS A 499 20.05 -6.88 -0.15
CA LYS A 499 21.16 -7.82 -0.18
C LYS A 499 20.80 -9.10 -0.93
N ASP A 500 19.59 -9.64 -0.74
CA ASP A 500 19.17 -10.84 -1.46
C ASP A 500 19.03 -10.57 -2.97
N ALA A 501 18.46 -9.42 -3.35
CA ALA A 501 18.34 -9.00 -4.73
C ALA A 501 19.71 -8.83 -5.40
N GLU A 502 20.68 -8.23 -4.70
CA GLU A 502 22.06 -8.08 -5.17
C GLU A 502 22.78 -9.43 -5.33
N ILE A 503 22.68 -10.33 -4.35
CA ILE A 503 23.27 -11.70 -4.45
C ILE A 503 22.70 -12.46 -5.64
N ARG A 504 21.41 -12.25 -5.93
CA ARG A 504 20.77 -12.84 -7.10
C ARG A 504 21.18 -12.16 -8.40
N GLY A 505 21.86 -11.02 -8.36
CA GLY A 505 22.29 -10.25 -9.53
C GLY A 505 21.15 -9.44 -10.16
N ILE A 506 20.16 -9.03 -9.39
CA ILE A 506 19.07 -8.15 -9.87
C ILE A 506 19.59 -6.72 -10.04
N GLY A 507 20.45 -6.27 -9.15
CA GLY A 507 21.01 -4.92 -9.15
C GLY A 507 22.10 -4.80 -8.08
N SER A 508 22.49 -3.58 -7.76
CA SER A 508 23.55 -3.26 -6.80
C SER A 508 23.02 -2.40 -5.66
N GLN A 509 23.47 -2.64 -4.42
CA GLN A 509 23.23 -1.73 -3.30
C GLN A 509 24.16 -0.52 -3.33
N LEU A 510 25.30 -0.61 -4.02
CA LEU A 510 26.23 0.49 -4.19
C LEU A 510 25.71 1.47 -5.24
N TYR A 511 25.70 2.75 -4.89
CA TYR A 511 25.23 3.84 -5.74
C TYR A 511 26.02 5.12 -5.51
N HIS A 512 25.85 6.05 -6.45
CA HIS A 512 26.24 7.45 -6.27
C HIS A 512 25.15 8.38 -6.82
N ILE A 513 25.10 9.61 -6.31
CA ILE A 513 24.04 10.58 -6.63
C ILE A 513 24.58 11.72 -7.49
N LYS A 514 23.80 12.11 -8.51
CA LYS A 514 23.93 13.40 -9.21
C LYS A 514 22.57 14.07 -9.28
N GLY A 515 22.51 15.34 -8.94
CA GLY A 515 21.24 16.04 -9.01
C GLY A 515 21.31 17.52 -8.69
N LEU A 516 20.14 18.14 -8.66
CA LEU A 516 20.00 19.56 -8.41
C LEU A 516 18.82 19.84 -7.48
N ASP A 517 19.03 20.66 -6.46
CA ASP A 517 17.95 21.24 -5.69
C ASP A 517 17.50 22.55 -6.33
N LEU A 518 16.31 22.58 -6.93
CA LEU A 518 15.75 23.77 -7.58
C LEU A 518 15.32 24.84 -6.59
N THR A 519 15.06 24.48 -5.33
CA THR A 519 14.64 25.43 -4.30
C THR A 519 15.80 26.28 -3.81
N THR A 520 17.01 25.73 -3.79
CA THR A 520 18.23 26.41 -3.34
C THR A 520 19.26 26.64 -4.44
N LYS A 521 19.07 26.05 -5.63
CA LYS A 521 20.03 25.99 -6.75
C LYS A 521 21.36 25.32 -6.37
N SER A 522 21.31 24.35 -5.47
CA SER A 522 22.48 23.63 -4.94
C SER A 522 22.66 22.28 -5.63
N THR A 523 23.90 21.86 -5.87
CA THR A 523 24.21 20.53 -6.39
C THR A 523 23.90 19.47 -5.34
N LEU A 524 23.28 18.37 -5.74
CA LEU A 524 23.06 17.19 -4.92
C LEU A 524 24.10 16.12 -5.26
N SER A 525 24.64 15.46 -4.23
CA SER A 525 25.62 14.38 -4.39
C SER A 525 25.49 13.37 -3.25
N SER A 526 26.32 12.32 -3.26
CA SER A 526 26.41 11.39 -2.15
C SER A 526 27.82 11.28 -1.58
N TYR A 527 27.88 11.04 -0.27
CA TYR A 527 29.10 10.71 0.45
C TYR A 527 28.86 9.55 1.40
N LYS A 528 29.54 8.42 1.15
CA LYS A 528 29.32 7.15 1.87
C LYS A 528 27.86 6.70 1.85
N GLY A 529 27.16 6.95 0.74
CA GLY A 529 25.75 6.67 0.55
C GLY A 529 24.79 7.68 1.17
N HIS A 530 25.26 8.69 1.92
CA HIS A 530 24.39 9.74 2.47
C HIS A 530 24.14 10.83 1.43
N LEU A 531 22.91 11.31 1.33
CA LEU A 531 22.56 12.48 0.51
C LEU A 531 23.19 13.74 1.10
N ILE A 532 23.89 14.49 0.26
CA ILE A 532 24.51 15.76 0.62
C ILE A 532 24.21 16.82 -0.42
N GLN A 533 24.30 18.08 -0.02
CA GLN A 533 24.14 19.24 -0.89
C GLN A 533 25.33 20.18 -0.78
N GLU A 534 25.73 20.78 -1.90
CA GLU A 534 26.77 21.81 -1.95
C GLU A 534 26.15 23.20 -1.89
N LYS A 535 26.49 23.99 -0.86
CA LYS A 535 26.07 25.38 -0.73
C LYS A 535 27.23 26.27 -0.34
N ASN A 536 27.49 27.32 -1.12
CA ASN A 536 28.58 28.26 -0.90
C ASN A 536 29.95 27.55 -0.71
N ASN A 537 30.28 26.61 -1.60
CA ASN A 537 31.49 25.77 -1.56
C ASN A 537 31.66 24.93 -0.29
N ASN A 538 30.57 24.65 0.43
CA ASN A 538 30.56 23.78 1.60
C ASN A 538 29.53 22.67 1.42
N TRP A 539 29.82 21.49 1.96
CA TRP A 539 28.94 20.34 1.90
C TRP A 539 28.12 20.18 3.18
N TYR A 540 26.84 19.90 3.00
CA TYR A 540 25.88 19.72 4.08
C TYR A 540 25.12 18.42 3.90
N GLU A 541 24.92 17.68 4.98
CA GLU A 541 24.03 16.52 4.97
C GLU A 541 22.56 16.93 4.77
N PHE A 542 21.86 16.21 3.90
CA PHE A 542 20.42 16.31 3.74
C PHE A 542 19.74 15.18 4.54
N MET A 543 18.80 15.53 5.41
CA MET A 543 18.14 14.59 6.33
C MET A 543 16.64 14.84 6.34
N THR A 544 15.87 13.75 6.45
CA THR A 544 14.44 13.88 6.73
C THR A 544 14.22 14.32 8.19
N LYS A 545 13.13 15.04 8.41
CA LYS A 545 12.62 15.38 9.75
C LYS A 545 11.51 14.43 10.20
N ALA A 546 11.00 13.58 9.32
CA ALA A 546 9.91 12.67 9.62
C ALA A 546 10.42 11.39 10.29
N LEU A 547 9.64 10.88 11.23
CA LEU A 547 9.78 9.52 11.74
C LEU A 547 9.00 8.58 10.80
N TYR A 548 9.69 7.79 10.00
CA TYR A 548 9.06 6.88 9.05
C TYR A 548 8.79 5.51 9.68
N TYR A 549 7.53 5.08 9.62
CA TYR A 549 7.08 3.78 10.08
C TYR A 549 5.69 3.44 9.50
N ASN A 550 5.30 2.17 9.59
CA ASN A 550 3.94 1.72 9.35
C ASN A 550 3.39 1.06 10.63
N TYR A 551 2.13 1.32 10.95
CA TYR A 551 1.54 0.82 12.20
C TYR A 551 1.35 -0.71 12.21
N LEU A 552 1.22 -1.38 11.06
CA LEU A 552 1.10 -2.84 10.97
C LEU A 552 2.46 -3.54 11.08
N THR A 553 3.55 -2.86 10.72
CA THR A 553 4.93 -3.35 10.84
C THR A 553 5.72 -2.60 11.91
N LEU A 554 5.04 -2.02 12.91
CA LEU A 554 5.66 -1.14 13.90
C LEU A 554 6.79 -1.82 14.68
N LEU A 555 6.65 -3.11 15.00
CA LEU A 555 7.72 -3.88 15.63
C LEU A 555 8.99 -3.91 14.77
N TYR A 556 8.86 -4.06 13.46
CA TYR A 556 9.99 -4.10 12.54
C TYR A 556 10.52 -2.70 12.22
N ASN A 557 9.67 -1.67 12.18
CA ASN A 557 10.16 -0.30 11.99
C ASN A 557 10.84 0.28 13.24
N LEU A 558 10.26 0.04 14.42
CA LEU A 558 10.61 0.66 15.71
C LEU A 558 10.78 -0.38 16.84
N GLN A 559 11.54 -1.45 16.60
CA GLN A 559 11.75 -2.56 17.54
C GLN A 559 12.24 -2.09 18.91
N THR A 560 13.18 -1.14 18.95
CA THR A 560 13.67 -0.56 20.21
C THR A 560 12.54 0.07 21.02
N THR A 561 11.62 0.77 20.36
CA THR A 561 10.42 1.36 20.98
C THR A 561 9.54 0.26 21.58
N ILE A 562 9.20 -0.76 20.79
CA ILE A 562 8.30 -1.84 21.23
C ILE A 562 8.91 -2.66 22.38
N PHE A 563 10.18 -3.06 22.27
CA PHE A 563 10.86 -3.80 23.31
C PHE A 563 10.99 -3.01 24.61
N SER A 564 11.27 -1.70 24.53
CA SER A 564 11.34 -0.85 25.73
C SER A 564 10.00 -0.76 26.45
N TYR A 565 8.90 -0.65 25.70
CA TYR A 565 7.55 -0.60 26.27
C TYR A 565 7.13 -1.94 26.88
N ALA A 566 7.35 -3.05 26.17
CA ALA A 566 7.08 -4.39 26.69
C ALA A 566 7.82 -4.63 28.01
N LYS A 567 9.13 -4.34 28.07
CA LYS A 567 9.95 -4.49 29.29
C LYS A 567 9.48 -3.57 30.42
N ALA A 568 9.04 -2.35 30.09
CA ALA A 568 8.50 -1.43 31.09
C ALA A 568 7.19 -1.96 31.70
N CYS A 569 6.30 -2.53 30.88
CA CYS A 569 5.10 -3.20 31.36
C CYS A 569 5.42 -4.44 32.21
N ASP A 570 6.35 -5.29 31.77
CA ASP A 570 6.75 -6.49 32.49
C ASP A 570 7.27 -6.15 33.89
N SER A 571 8.09 -5.11 34.00
CA SER A 571 8.61 -4.65 35.30
C SER A 571 7.56 -3.99 36.21
N LEU A 572 6.57 -3.26 35.66
CA LEU A 572 5.58 -2.54 36.49
C LEU A 572 4.36 -3.39 36.87
N PHE A 573 3.94 -4.31 35.99
CA PHE A 573 2.68 -5.02 36.10
C PHE A 573 2.84 -6.54 36.18
N ASN A 574 4.08 -7.04 36.25
CA ASN A 574 4.40 -8.45 36.28
C ASN A 574 3.80 -9.23 35.08
N THR A 575 3.83 -8.59 33.91
CA THR A 575 3.50 -9.21 32.62
C THR A 575 4.70 -9.97 32.06
N ASN A 576 4.52 -10.65 30.92
CA ASN A 576 5.57 -11.40 30.22
C ASN A 576 5.65 -11.04 28.73
N LEU A 577 5.32 -9.81 28.38
CA LEU A 577 5.12 -9.33 27.01
C LEU A 577 6.38 -9.44 26.16
N TYR A 578 7.56 -9.10 26.71
CA TYR A 578 8.80 -9.17 25.96
C TYR A 578 9.13 -10.63 25.57
N ASN A 579 9.02 -11.55 26.53
CA ASN A 579 9.28 -12.97 26.24
C ASN A 579 8.21 -13.57 25.33
N GLU A 580 6.95 -13.14 25.43
CA GLU A 580 5.90 -13.54 24.49
C GLU A 580 6.22 -13.10 23.05
N LEU A 581 6.69 -11.86 22.84
CA LEU A 581 7.14 -11.39 21.53
C LEU A 581 8.28 -12.27 20.99
N MET A 582 9.32 -12.49 21.79
CA MET A 582 10.47 -13.30 21.38
C MET A 582 10.06 -14.74 21.05
N ASN A 583 9.25 -15.37 21.89
CA ASN A 583 8.79 -16.75 21.67
C ASN A 583 7.89 -16.90 20.45
N MET A 584 7.12 -15.86 20.09
CA MET A 584 6.18 -15.90 18.98
C MET A 584 6.85 -15.64 17.63
N LEU A 585 7.89 -14.80 17.58
CA LEU A 585 8.41 -14.25 16.34
C LEU A 585 9.89 -14.51 16.10
N ALA A 586 10.75 -14.52 17.14
CA ALA A 586 12.19 -14.70 16.95
C ALA A 586 12.52 -16.17 16.62
N GLU A 587 12.55 -16.50 15.33
CA GLU A 587 12.80 -17.86 14.84
C GLU A 587 14.25 -18.30 15.07
N ASN A 588 15.21 -17.38 14.97
CA ASN A 588 16.64 -17.68 15.07
C ASN A 588 17.21 -17.47 16.50
N ASN A 589 16.43 -16.86 17.40
CA ASN A 589 16.80 -16.55 18.79
C ASN A 589 18.07 -15.66 18.95
N ASP A 590 18.37 -14.79 17.98
CA ASP A 590 19.54 -13.89 18.05
C ASP A 590 19.29 -12.58 18.83
N GLY A 591 18.05 -12.39 19.31
CA GLY A 591 17.64 -11.20 20.07
C GLY A 591 17.08 -10.06 19.21
N VAL A 592 17.07 -10.22 17.88
CA VAL A 592 16.45 -9.35 16.90
C VAL A 592 15.27 -10.11 16.27
N ILE A 593 14.21 -9.38 15.90
CA ILE A 593 13.12 -9.93 15.08
C ILE A 593 13.21 -9.28 13.71
N ASP A 594 13.56 -10.04 12.68
CA ASP A 594 13.74 -9.57 11.31
C ASP A 594 12.45 -9.58 10.47
N TYR A 595 12.47 -8.95 9.29
CA TYR A 595 11.28 -8.87 8.42
C TYR A 595 10.81 -10.22 7.85
N ASN A 596 11.66 -11.25 7.89
CA ASN A 596 11.33 -12.62 7.49
C ASN A 596 10.84 -13.45 8.69
N GLU A 597 11.02 -12.98 9.92
CA GLU A 597 10.59 -13.60 11.17
C GLU A 597 9.14 -13.19 11.53
N GLN A 598 8.19 -13.79 10.82
CA GLN A 598 6.75 -13.49 10.93
C GLN A 598 5.97 -14.57 11.73
N GLY A 599 6.70 -15.40 12.47
CA GLY A 599 6.12 -16.45 13.31
C GLY A 599 5.47 -17.55 12.48
N ARG A 600 4.14 -17.71 12.61
CA ARG A 600 3.42 -18.85 12.00
C ARG A 600 2.93 -18.60 10.56
N GLY A 601 3.17 -17.42 9.99
CA GLY A 601 2.74 -17.09 8.63
C GLY A 601 1.25 -16.84 8.50
N PHE A 602 0.68 -16.02 9.40
CA PHE A 602 -0.75 -15.75 9.45
C PHE A 602 -1.24 -14.88 8.27
N GLU A 603 -0.33 -14.22 7.55
CA GLU A 603 -0.59 -13.26 6.49
C GLU A 603 -1.39 -13.89 5.34
N THR A 604 -1.10 -15.13 4.95
CA THR A 604 -1.87 -15.85 3.92
C THR A 604 -3.33 -16.00 4.34
N ALA A 605 -3.57 -16.44 5.58
CA ALA A 605 -4.92 -16.65 6.10
C ALA A 605 -5.68 -15.32 6.25
N GLN A 606 -4.98 -14.27 6.69
CA GLN A 606 -5.53 -12.93 6.80
C GLN A 606 -5.94 -12.38 5.43
N LEU A 607 -5.09 -12.52 4.41
CA LEU A 607 -5.38 -12.07 3.05
C LEU A 607 -6.53 -12.86 2.40
N GLU A 608 -6.59 -14.18 2.59
CA GLU A 608 -7.71 -15.01 2.11
C GLU A 608 -9.04 -14.60 2.77
N THR A 609 -9.03 -14.42 4.09
CA THR A 609 -10.22 -13.95 4.83
C THR A 609 -10.64 -12.56 4.35
N PHE A 610 -9.68 -11.66 4.13
CA PHE A 610 -9.95 -10.33 3.60
C PHE A 610 -10.53 -10.39 2.18
N ALA A 611 -9.99 -11.25 1.32
CA ALA A 611 -10.46 -11.44 -0.04
C ALA A 611 -11.91 -11.96 -0.10
N TYR A 612 -12.25 -12.88 0.80
CA TYR A 612 -13.62 -13.34 1.02
C TYR A 612 -14.55 -12.19 1.46
N CYS A 613 -14.13 -11.40 2.46
CA CYS A 613 -14.93 -10.28 2.95
C CYS A 613 -15.19 -9.24 1.85
N LEU A 614 -14.18 -8.94 1.04
CA LEU A 614 -14.31 -8.04 -0.10
C LEU A 614 -15.29 -8.56 -1.15
N ASN A 615 -15.26 -9.87 -1.45
CA ASN A 615 -16.19 -10.48 -2.38
C ASN A 615 -17.67 -10.36 -1.93
N LEU A 616 -17.94 -10.41 -0.62
CA LEU A 616 -19.31 -10.24 -0.11
C LEU A 616 -19.95 -8.91 -0.50
N LEU A 617 -19.15 -7.84 -0.69
CA LEU A 617 -19.66 -6.52 -1.08
C LEU A 617 -20.43 -6.54 -2.40
N ILE A 618 -20.08 -7.48 -3.29
CA ILE A 618 -20.69 -7.62 -4.61
C ILE A 618 -21.64 -8.82 -4.71
N THR A 619 -21.39 -9.91 -3.99
CA THR A 619 -22.16 -11.15 -4.12
C THR A 619 -23.33 -11.28 -3.14
N ASP A 620 -23.35 -10.52 -2.04
CA ASP A 620 -24.36 -10.63 -0.98
C ASP A 620 -25.24 -9.38 -0.94
N GLU A 621 -26.57 -9.56 -0.80
CA GLU A 621 -27.55 -8.46 -0.73
C GLU A 621 -27.21 -7.47 0.40
N TYR A 622 -26.78 -7.98 1.55
CA TYR A 622 -26.37 -7.20 2.72
C TYR A 622 -24.85 -7.17 2.87
N GLY A 623 -24.12 -7.32 1.76
CA GLY A 623 -22.65 -7.36 1.72
C GLY A 623 -21.98 -6.20 2.43
N SER A 624 -22.53 -4.99 2.34
CA SER A 624 -22.02 -3.78 3.01
C SER A 624 -22.09 -3.83 4.54
N LEU A 625 -22.93 -4.70 5.12
CA LEU A 625 -23.00 -4.95 6.57
C LEU A 625 -22.25 -6.23 6.95
N LYS A 626 -22.38 -7.28 6.13
CA LYS A 626 -21.78 -8.60 6.41
C LYS A 626 -20.26 -8.60 6.26
N SER A 627 -19.72 -7.89 5.27
CA SER A 627 -18.28 -7.76 5.04
C SER A 627 -17.54 -7.16 6.24
N PRO A 628 -17.86 -5.95 6.73
CA PRO A 628 -17.20 -5.38 7.91
C PRO A 628 -17.45 -6.18 9.19
N TYR A 629 -18.64 -6.80 9.36
CA TYR A 629 -18.91 -7.69 10.48
C TYR A 629 -17.96 -8.89 10.49
N ILE A 630 -17.87 -9.65 9.40
CA ILE A 630 -16.99 -10.83 9.29
C ILE A 630 -15.52 -10.42 9.40
N GLN A 631 -15.12 -9.33 8.75
CA GLN A 631 -13.74 -8.85 8.84
C GLN A 631 -13.32 -8.57 10.29
N ASN A 632 -14.15 -7.84 11.04
CA ASN A 632 -13.84 -7.50 12.44
C ASN A 632 -13.79 -8.73 13.34
N ILE A 633 -14.77 -9.63 13.24
CA ILE A 633 -14.80 -10.81 14.13
C ILE A 633 -13.81 -11.88 13.70
N SER A 634 -13.50 -12.04 12.41
CA SER A 634 -12.57 -13.08 11.95
C SER A 634 -11.18 -12.87 12.52
N LEU A 635 -10.75 -11.61 12.66
CA LEU A 635 -9.51 -11.26 13.35
C LEU A 635 -9.58 -11.66 14.83
N LEU A 636 -10.55 -11.12 15.58
CA LEU A 636 -10.66 -11.37 17.02
C LEU A 636 -10.92 -12.84 17.36
N LYS A 637 -11.94 -13.45 16.75
CA LYS A 637 -12.39 -14.82 16.99
C LYS A 637 -11.28 -15.84 16.75
N ASN A 638 -10.45 -15.62 15.73
CA ASN A 638 -9.33 -16.50 15.38
C ASN A 638 -8.01 -16.11 16.06
N SER A 639 -8.02 -15.25 17.07
CA SER A 639 -6.84 -14.96 17.92
C SER A 639 -6.80 -15.79 19.20
N ASN A 640 -7.92 -16.41 19.58
CA ASN A 640 -8.07 -17.17 20.81
C ASN A 640 -8.78 -18.50 20.53
N SER A 641 -8.13 -19.62 20.86
CA SER A 641 -8.65 -20.96 20.65
C SER A 641 -9.93 -21.27 21.44
N CYS A 642 -10.24 -20.49 22.48
CA CYS A 642 -11.47 -20.66 23.26
C CYS A 642 -12.68 -19.93 22.65
N TRP A 643 -12.50 -19.13 21.59
CA TRP A 643 -13.57 -18.28 21.03
C TRP A 643 -14.22 -18.85 19.77
N ASN A 644 -13.79 -20.03 19.32
CA ASN A 644 -14.34 -20.67 18.12
C ASN A 644 -14.32 -22.20 18.25
N PRO A 645 -15.25 -22.91 17.58
CA PRO A 645 -15.42 -24.35 17.76
C PRO A 645 -14.25 -25.19 17.23
N ASN A 646 -13.45 -24.64 16.32
CA ASN A 646 -12.31 -25.31 15.68
C ASN A 646 -10.98 -25.02 16.41
N ALA A 647 -11.05 -24.38 17.58
CA ALA A 647 -9.91 -23.96 18.40
C ALA A 647 -8.83 -23.17 17.63
N GLN A 648 -9.23 -22.42 16.61
CA GLN A 648 -8.35 -21.58 15.78
C GLN A 648 -7.74 -20.44 16.58
N ASN A 649 -6.47 -20.13 16.34
CA ASN A 649 -5.75 -19.03 16.97
C ASN A 649 -4.66 -18.42 16.06
N PHE A 650 -4.79 -18.55 14.73
CA PHE A 650 -3.77 -18.11 13.78
C PHE A 650 -3.58 -16.59 13.75
N MET A 651 -4.56 -15.80 14.19
CA MET A 651 -4.46 -14.32 14.23
C MET A 651 -3.83 -13.79 15.54
N LYS A 652 -3.34 -14.67 16.42
CA LYS A 652 -2.80 -14.28 17.73
C LYS A 652 -1.65 -13.28 17.58
N GLU A 653 -0.68 -13.57 16.72
CA GLU A 653 0.50 -12.75 16.43
C GLU A 653 0.11 -11.37 15.92
N SER A 654 -0.74 -11.32 14.89
CA SER A 654 -1.23 -10.08 14.29
C SER A 654 -1.87 -9.16 15.32
N ILE A 655 -2.85 -9.65 16.09
CA ILE A 655 -3.54 -8.83 17.10
C ILE A 655 -2.59 -8.42 18.22
N PHE A 656 -1.64 -9.28 18.59
CA PHE A 656 -0.65 -8.95 19.59
C PHE A 656 0.23 -7.77 19.14
N LEU A 657 0.69 -7.78 17.89
CA LEU A 657 1.45 -6.67 17.30
C LEU A 657 0.61 -5.39 17.16
N GLU A 658 -0.64 -5.50 16.72
CA GLU A 658 -1.52 -4.34 16.59
C GLU A 658 -1.84 -3.66 17.93
N LYS A 659 -1.90 -4.42 19.03
CA LYS A 659 -2.02 -3.85 20.39
C LYS A 659 -0.82 -2.96 20.72
N PHE A 660 0.40 -3.36 20.38
CA PHE A 660 1.58 -2.50 20.55
C PHE A 660 1.47 -1.20 19.74
N SER A 661 0.95 -1.29 18.53
CA SER A 661 0.69 -0.11 17.69
C SER A 661 -0.37 0.81 18.27
N LEU A 662 -1.43 0.24 18.87
CA LEU A 662 -2.40 1.02 19.62
C LEU A 662 -1.76 1.69 20.84
N ALA A 663 -0.92 0.97 21.60
CA ALA A 663 -0.21 1.55 22.74
C ALA A 663 0.65 2.75 22.33
N PHE A 664 1.36 2.63 21.21
CA PHE A 664 2.15 3.72 20.66
C PHE A 664 1.26 4.90 20.26
N LYS A 665 0.17 4.66 19.51
CA LYS A 665 -0.78 5.71 19.12
C LYS A 665 -1.36 6.44 20.34
N LEU A 666 -1.78 5.70 21.37
CA LEU A 666 -2.31 6.26 22.62
C LEU A 666 -1.26 7.10 23.36
N SER A 667 0.02 6.73 23.28
CA SER A 667 1.10 7.54 23.87
C SER A 667 1.26 8.90 23.19
N GLN A 668 0.95 8.99 21.90
CA GLN A 668 1.14 10.19 21.08
C GLN A 668 -0.09 11.12 21.06
N GLN A 669 -1.23 10.70 21.61
CA GLN A 669 -2.44 11.51 21.58
C GLN A 669 -2.25 12.84 22.34
N GLU A 670 -2.96 13.88 21.89
CA GLU A 670 -2.84 15.22 22.45
C GLU A 670 -3.40 15.34 23.87
N ASN A 671 -4.38 14.52 24.24
CA ASN A 671 -5.01 14.58 25.56
C ASN A 671 -4.36 13.60 26.54
N GLN A 672 -4.30 13.99 27.81
CA GLN A 672 -3.90 13.08 28.87
C GLN A 672 -5.13 12.42 29.47
N GLU A 673 -5.15 11.10 29.46
CA GLU A 673 -6.22 10.28 30.01
C GLU A 673 -5.69 9.45 31.18
N LYS A 674 -6.59 9.06 32.09
CA LYS A 674 -6.24 8.10 33.15
C LYS A 674 -6.22 6.69 32.58
N ASP A 675 -5.26 5.90 33.00
CA ASP A 675 -5.28 4.47 32.71
C ASP A 675 -6.52 3.82 33.33
N LEU A 676 -7.18 2.91 32.59
CA LEU A 676 -8.47 2.34 32.96
C LEU A 676 -8.37 1.29 34.08
N PHE A 677 -7.20 0.71 34.29
CA PHE A 677 -6.98 -0.37 35.25
C PHE A 677 -5.98 0.00 36.35
N TYR A 678 -5.18 1.03 36.15
CA TYR A 678 -4.19 1.51 37.12
C TYR A 678 -4.38 3.00 37.41
N ASN A 679 -5.24 3.34 38.39
CA ASN A 679 -5.71 4.70 38.68
C ASN A 679 -4.63 5.79 38.93
N LYS A 680 -3.36 5.39 39.15
CA LYS A 680 -2.22 6.31 39.35
C LYS A 680 -1.40 6.54 38.08
N MET A 681 -1.76 5.85 37.00
CA MET A 681 -1.17 6.02 35.67
C MET A 681 -2.00 6.94 34.80
N ILE A 682 -1.30 7.57 33.87
CA ILE A 682 -1.88 8.34 32.77
C ILE A 682 -1.26 7.90 31.45
N TYR A 683 -1.94 8.19 30.35
CA TYR A 683 -1.41 8.03 29.00
C TYR A 683 -1.77 9.23 28.11
N GLY A 684 -1.00 9.42 27.03
CA GLY A 684 -1.04 10.58 26.16
C GLY A 684 0.01 11.64 26.48
N LYS A 685 0.30 12.54 25.54
CA LYS A 685 1.42 13.51 25.60
C LYS A 685 2.77 12.86 25.98
N GLY A 686 3.06 11.69 25.40
CA GLY A 686 4.28 10.92 25.67
C GLY A 686 4.23 10.02 26.91
N TYR A 687 3.10 9.89 27.59
CA TYR A 687 2.88 8.86 28.61
C TYR A 687 2.22 7.64 27.98
N TRP A 688 2.71 6.44 28.30
CA TRP A 688 2.20 5.20 27.71
C TRP A 688 1.15 4.54 28.60
N PRO A 689 0.10 3.93 28.02
CA PRO A 689 -0.90 3.19 28.78
C PRO A 689 -0.33 1.90 29.34
N SER A 690 -0.99 1.30 30.34
CA SER A 690 -0.76 -0.11 30.65
C SER A 690 -1.24 -0.99 29.50
N PHE A 691 -0.62 -2.15 29.31
CA PHE A 691 -1.04 -3.07 28.26
C PHE A 691 -2.48 -3.57 28.47
N LYS A 692 -2.93 -3.71 29.71
CA LYS A 692 -4.32 -4.10 30.01
C LYS A 692 -5.35 -3.08 29.51
N THR A 693 -5.06 -1.79 29.63
CA THR A 693 -5.87 -0.72 29.04
C THR A 693 -5.91 -0.87 27.52
N VAL A 694 -4.76 -1.10 26.89
CA VAL A 694 -4.65 -1.31 25.43
C VAL A 694 -5.51 -2.51 24.98
N GLU A 695 -5.43 -3.64 25.67
CA GLU A 695 -6.22 -4.83 25.34
C GLU A 695 -7.71 -4.57 25.40
N TYR A 696 -8.19 -3.91 26.46
CA TYR A 696 -9.59 -3.54 26.59
C TYR A 696 -10.01 -2.60 25.45
N LEU A 697 -9.25 -1.53 25.20
CA LEU A 697 -9.56 -0.54 24.17
C LEU A 697 -9.60 -1.16 22.77
N TYR A 698 -8.60 -1.99 22.43
CA TYR A 698 -8.53 -2.70 21.15
C TYR A 698 -9.78 -3.57 20.95
N ASN A 699 -10.07 -4.45 21.93
CA ASN A 699 -11.18 -5.38 21.85
C ASN A 699 -12.55 -4.65 21.75
N MET A 700 -12.79 -3.64 22.57
CA MET A 700 -14.05 -2.89 22.53
C MET A 700 -14.21 -2.09 21.23
N THR A 701 -13.12 -1.63 20.63
CA THR A 701 -13.17 -0.90 19.35
C THR A 701 -13.63 -1.81 18.20
N TYR A 702 -13.14 -3.04 18.11
CA TYR A 702 -13.59 -3.98 17.07
C TYR A 702 -15.04 -4.46 17.28
N VAL A 703 -15.44 -4.66 18.54
CA VAL A 703 -16.77 -5.17 18.87
C VAL A 703 -17.84 -4.07 18.80
N TYR A 704 -17.54 -2.88 19.32
CA TYR A 704 -18.51 -1.80 19.51
C TYR A 704 -18.14 -0.48 18.82
N GLY A 705 -16.90 -0.29 18.37
CA GLY A 705 -16.43 0.97 17.79
C GLY A 705 -16.07 2.06 18.81
N GLY A 706 -16.28 1.81 20.09
CA GLY A 706 -16.01 2.76 21.17
C GLY A 706 -16.19 2.15 22.56
N GLN A 707 -16.02 2.97 23.60
CA GLN A 707 -15.93 2.52 25.01
C GLN A 707 -17.16 2.87 25.86
N SER A 708 -18.17 3.50 25.28
CA SER A 708 -19.44 3.86 25.93
C SER A 708 -20.61 3.59 24.98
N LEU A 709 -21.83 3.52 25.53
CA LEU A 709 -23.05 3.37 24.70
C LEU A 709 -23.20 4.50 23.67
N LYS A 710 -22.78 5.73 24.01
CA LYS A 710 -22.88 6.89 23.11
C LYS A 710 -21.87 6.85 21.97
N SER A 711 -20.80 6.07 22.11
CA SER A 711 -19.71 5.97 21.13
C SER A 711 -19.77 4.67 20.34
N ILE A 712 -20.86 3.89 20.42
CA ILE A 712 -21.01 2.70 19.59
C ILE A 712 -21.14 3.14 18.14
N SER A 713 -20.30 2.58 17.26
CA SER A 713 -20.31 2.91 15.83
C SER A 713 -21.22 1.98 15.05
N LEU A 714 -21.92 2.51 14.04
CA LEU A 714 -22.64 1.71 13.05
C LEU A 714 -21.72 0.76 12.26
N SER A 715 -20.45 1.13 12.07
CA SER A 715 -19.46 0.28 11.39
C SER A 715 -18.85 -0.82 12.26
N SER A 716 -19.19 -0.87 13.55
CA SER A 716 -18.71 -1.91 14.47
C SER A 716 -19.43 -3.24 14.26
N THR A 717 -18.88 -4.33 14.82
CA THR A 717 -19.54 -5.65 14.83
C THR A 717 -20.98 -5.58 15.35
N TYR A 718 -21.20 -4.92 16.50
CA TYR A 718 -22.53 -4.71 17.07
C TYR A 718 -23.40 -3.81 16.17
N GLY A 719 -22.82 -2.74 15.63
CA GLY A 719 -23.51 -1.79 14.75
C GLY A 719 -24.03 -2.44 13.47
N CYS A 720 -23.25 -3.33 12.84
CA CYS A 720 -23.68 -4.08 11.66
C CYS A 720 -24.90 -4.98 11.95
N LEU A 721 -24.90 -5.67 13.09
CA LEU A 721 -26.02 -6.54 13.49
C LEU A 721 -27.28 -5.73 13.82
N PHE A 722 -27.11 -4.59 14.50
CA PHE A 722 -28.19 -3.65 14.76
C PHE A 722 -28.82 -3.14 13.45
N GLN A 723 -28.01 -2.67 12.51
CA GLN A 723 -28.48 -2.17 11.22
C GLN A 723 -29.23 -3.25 10.44
N TYR A 724 -28.66 -4.46 10.38
CA TYR A 724 -29.31 -5.58 9.71
C TYR A 724 -30.68 -5.88 10.31
N CYS A 725 -30.77 -5.98 11.65
CA CYS A 725 -32.03 -6.24 12.32
C CYS A 725 -33.05 -5.14 12.07
N ASP A 726 -32.63 -3.87 12.11
CA ASP A 726 -33.53 -2.73 11.92
C ASP A 726 -34.07 -2.70 10.48
N ILE A 727 -33.20 -2.87 9.48
CA ILE A 727 -33.58 -2.89 8.06
C ILE A 727 -34.57 -4.02 7.78
N VAL A 728 -34.27 -5.25 8.25
CA VAL A 728 -35.03 -6.45 7.87
C VAL A 728 -36.31 -6.62 8.71
N LYS A 729 -36.30 -6.26 9.98
CA LYS A 729 -37.40 -6.57 10.92
C LYS A 729 -38.16 -5.34 11.42
N ASN A 730 -37.65 -4.14 11.18
CA ASN A 730 -38.23 -2.89 11.65
C ASN A 730 -38.28 -1.82 10.54
N SER A 731 -38.21 -2.24 9.27
CA SER A 731 -38.33 -1.37 8.08
C SER A 731 -37.37 -0.17 8.09
N GLY A 732 -36.20 -0.34 8.71
CA GLY A 732 -35.16 0.68 8.84
C GLY A 732 -35.59 1.92 9.63
N ASN A 733 -36.50 1.78 10.61
CA ASN A 733 -37.03 2.92 11.36
C ASN A 733 -35.95 3.76 12.03
N TYR A 734 -34.86 3.14 12.49
CA TYR A 734 -33.70 3.86 13.03
C TYR A 734 -32.70 4.24 11.94
N THR A 735 -32.37 3.31 11.04
CA THR A 735 -31.30 3.49 10.04
C THR A 735 -31.64 4.48 8.93
N LYS A 736 -32.89 4.95 8.82
CA LYS A 736 -33.26 6.10 7.98
C LYS A 736 -32.48 7.37 8.34
N ASN A 737 -32.10 7.51 9.62
CA ASN A 737 -31.25 8.60 10.11
C ASN A 737 -29.97 8.03 10.73
N PRO A 738 -28.96 7.65 9.91
CA PRO A 738 -27.76 6.97 10.41
C PRO A 738 -27.01 7.73 11.52
N SER A 739 -27.06 9.06 11.51
CA SER A 739 -26.38 9.91 12.50
C SER A 739 -26.93 9.76 13.93
N THR A 740 -28.21 9.38 14.09
CA THR A 740 -28.87 9.24 15.40
C THR A 740 -29.41 7.84 15.67
N ALA A 741 -29.30 6.91 14.71
CA ALA A 741 -29.93 5.59 14.76
C ALA A 741 -29.71 4.84 16.09
N LEU A 742 -28.46 4.70 16.55
CA LEU A 742 -28.15 4.01 17.80
C LEU A 742 -28.57 4.81 19.05
N SER A 743 -28.44 6.14 19.04
CA SER A 743 -28.85 6.96 20.17
C SER A 743 -30.36 6.96 20.37
N ASP A 744 -31.13 6.99 19.27
CA ASP A 744 -32.58 6.93 19.27
C ASP A 744 -33.05 5.56 19.75
N TYR A 745 -32.43 4.47 19.25
CA TYR A 745 -32.70 3.12 19.74
C TYR A 745 -32.48 2.99 21.26
N PHE A 746 -31.35 3.47 21.77
CA PHE A 746 -31.08 3.40 23.22
C PHE A 746 -32.01 4.30 24.05
N LYS A 747 -32.47 5.43 23.50
CA LYS A 747 -33.46 6.29 24.15
C LYS A 747 -34.82 5.60 24.25
N ASP A 748 -35.26 4.94 23.20
CA ASP A 748 -36.53 4.20 23.14
C ASP A 748 -36.51 3.03 24.13
N LEU A 749 -35.43 2.27 24.17
CA LEU A 749 -35.22 1.21 25.17
C LEU A 749 -35.32 1.74 26.61
N ASN A 750 -34.67 2.87 26.89
CA ASN A 750 -34.75 3.52 28.21
C ASN A 750 -36.16 4.04 28.53
N SER A 751 -36.99 4.28 27.52
CA SER A 751 -38.38 4.71 27.64
C SER A 751 -39.36 3.53 27.77
N GLY A 752 -38.87 2.29 27.73
CA GLY A 752 -39.66 1.07 27.92
C GLY A 752 -40.03 0.33 26.62
N GLU A 753 -39.52 0.77 25.46
CA GLU A 753 -39.75 0.06 24.20
C GLU A 753 -39.09 -1.33 24.19
N LYS A 754 -39.66 -2.22 23.37
CA LYS A 754 -39.12 -3.59 23.23
C LYS A 754 -37.83 -3.56 22.43
N PRO A 755 -36.80 -4.34 22.82
CA PRO A 755 -35.58 -4.45 22.02
C PRO A 755 -35.84 -5.10 20.67
N LEU A 756 -35.06 -4.67 19.68
CA LEU A 756 -35.01 -5.31 18.37
C LEU A 756 -34.73 -6.82 18.56
N PRO A 757 -35.33 -7.69 17.73
CA PRO A 757 -35.39 -9.14 17.98
C PRO A 757 -34.09 -9.89 17.62
N PHE A 758 -32.94 -9.40 18.08
CA PHE A 758 -31.64 -10.06 17.95
C PHE A 758 -30.94 -10.22 19.30
N THR A 759 -30.03 -11.19 19.38
CA THR A 759 -29.15 -11.43 20.52
C THR A 759 -27.73 -11.64 20.00
N PHE A 760 -26.79 -10.83 20.46
CA PHE A 760 -25.37 -10.91 20.14
C PHE A 760 -24.60 -11.55 21.29
N PHE A 761 -23.87 -12.63 20.99
CA PHE A 761 -23.13 -13.39 21.99
C PHE A 761 -21.66 -12.95 22.00
N VAL A 762 -21.16 -12.63 23.19
CA VAL A 762 -19.78 -12.11 23.38
C VAL A 762 -19.06 -12.87 24.50
N PRO A 763 -17.72 -12.85 24.55
CA PRO A 763 -16.99 -13.41 25.68
C PRO A 763 -17.31 -12.69 27.00
N HIS A 764 -17.03 -13.33 28.13
CA HIS A 764 -17.13 -12.65 29.43
C HIS A 764 -16.26 -11.39 29.49
N GLY A 765 -16.82 -10.32 30.08
CA GLY A 765 -16.18 -9.01 30.18
C GLY A 765 -16.44 -8.07 29.00
N PHE A 766 -17.18 -8.53 27.97
CA PHE A 766 -17.53 -7.73 26.80
C PHE A 766 -18.98 -7.22 26.85
N GLY A 767 -19.85 -7.77 27.70
CA GLY A 767 -21.28 -7.40 27.75
C GLY A 767 -21.56 -6.03 28.37
N LYS A 768 -20.52 -5.29 28.78
CA LYS A 768 -20.63 -3.98 29.41
C LYS A 768 -19.61 -3.00 28.85
N LEU A 769 -20.04 -1.76 28.66
CA LEU A 769 -19.19 -0.61 28.35
C LEU A 769 -19.25 0.39 29.50
N ASN A 770 -18.11 0.70 30.12
CA ASN A 770 -18.03 1.54 31.33
C ASN A 770 -19.00 1.10 32.44
N GLY A 771 -19.11 -0.22 32.64
CA GLY A 771 -20.01 -0.82 33.64
C GLY A 771 -21.49 -0.86 33.27
N ILE A 772 -21.89 -0.25 32.15
CA ILE A 772 -23.27 -0.24 31.66
C ILE A 772 -23.48 -1.41 30.71
N LYS A 773 -24.54 -2.19 30.92
CA LYS A 773 -24.91 -3.32 30.05
C LYS A 773 -25.22 -2.82 28.64
N VAL A 774 -24.63 -3.45 27.63
CA VAL A 774 -24.97 -3.19 26.23
C VAL A 774 -26.28 -3.91 25.88
N PRO A 775 -27.30 -3.23 25.34
CA PRO A 775 -28.54 -3.88 24.92
C PRO A 775 -28.29 -5.04 23.95
N ASN A 776 -29.19 -6.03 23.92
CA ASN A 776 -29.12 -7.18 23.01
C ASN A 776 -27.86 -8.05 23.13
N THR A 777 -27.03 -7.89 24.17
CA THR A 777 -25.83 -8.70 24.38
C THR A 777 -25.99 -9.73 25.49
N ILE A 778 -25.41 -10.92 25.28
CA ILE A 778 -25.29 -11.99 26.27
C ILE A 778 -23.83 -12.47 26.31
N GLU A 779 -23.25 -12.52 27.50
CA GLU A 779 -21.93 -13.10 27.70
C GLU A 779 -22.00 -14.63 27.76
N THR A 780 -21.05 -15.32 27.13
CA THR A 780 -20.98 -16.78 27.09
C THR A 780 -19.55 -17.29 27.01
N ASN A 781 -19.34 -18.53 27.44
CA ASN A 781 -18.10 -19.30 27.23
C ASN A 781 -18.24 -20.38 26.15
N ASP A 782 -19.41 -20.53 25.52
CA ASP A 782 -19.61 -21.51 24.45
C ASP A 782 -18.89 -21.05 23.17
N PRO A 783 -17.82 -21.74 22.73
CA PRO A 783 -17.06 -21.35 21.55
C PRO A 783 -17.90 -21.34 20.26
N LYS A 784 -19.04 -22.05 20.22
CA LYS A 784 -19.97 -22.04 19.09
C LYS A 784 -20.78 -20.75 19.00
N LEU A 785 -21.03 -20.09 20.13
CA LEU A 785 -21.83 -18.88 20.22
C LEU A 785 -20.98 -17.60 20.20
N ILE A 786 -19.73 -17.65 20.65
CA ILE A 786 -18.91 -16.43 20.73
C ILE A 786 -18.81 -15.70 19.37
N PHE A 787 -19.13 -14.40 19.42
CA PHE A 787 -19.23 -13.47 18.30
C PHE A 787 -20.26 -13.83 17.22
N THR A 788 -21.23 -14.70 17.50
CA THR A 788 -22.40 -14.93 16.65
C THR A 788 -23.60 -14.13 17.11
N ALA A 789 -24.62 -14.01 16.26
CA ALA A 789 -25.89 -13.42 16.62
C ALA A 789 -27.05 -14.36 16.26
N HIS A 790 -28.08 -14.39 17.10
CA HIS A 790 -29.34 -15.05 16.81
C HIS A 790 -30.42 -14.00 16.56
N PHE A 791 -31.11 -14.13 15.43
CA PHE A 791 -32.30 -13.37 15.09
C PHE A 791 -33.49 -14.28 15.35
N LYS A 792 -34.54 -13.78 16.04
CA LYS A 792 -35.65 -14.66 16.48
C LYS A 792 -36.38 -15.36 15.32
N GLU A 793 -36.22 -14.94 14.07
CA GLU A 793 -36.62 -15.66 12.84
C GLU A 793 -35.67 -15.35 11.65
N ILE A 794 -35.01 -16.41 11.14
CA ILE A 794 -34.03 -16.58 10.04
C ILE A 794 -33.08 -15.39 9.73
N TRP A 795 -31.84 -15.52 10.22
CA TRP A 795 -30.58 -15.24 9.51
C TRP A 795 -29.75 -16.53 9.55
#